data_AF-A0A6P9CPG3-F1
#
_entry.id   AF-A0A6P9CPG3-F1
#
_cell.length_a   1.000
_cell.length_b   1.000
_cell.length_c   1.000
_cell.angle_alpha   90.00
_cell.angle_beta   90.00
_cell.angle_gamma   90.00
#
_symmetry.space_group_name_H-M   'P 1'
#
loop_
_entity.id
_entity.type
_entity.pdbx_description
1 polymer ?
#
loop_
_entity_poly.entity_id
_entity_poly.type
_entity_poly.pdbx_seq_one_letter_code
_entity_poly.pdbx_strand_id
1 'polypeptide(L)'
;MERREDQCKLWDSEDYLDLDSFNTNVFFEILLTQSLAVTTKLSQFKEELKSIYFKLLEELASLRDLWVAKMCVPDGGKPCSEALREAYMKVKEEAEEEIRCRKHRAAEYEESLNREINLLTQHLKHEEEHWVAFNSALRDVVRQVEMLDEVLSGEELGSNSKPEHRRLLSLIEAAIEKLTSMVAKENHRLTQWGLLGEGTGAGLLNKEKTKVLPKDELVEPSGSLKTEEVLHQDLATSLLMPNRDATMIVANRSMKSASPDHFLHPGTGKLLPIAGNVGFDPIKSKLIPMVDLVSGEIQHHLDLPIFSFVPYPICPETGLPGRMNLPVLQLEKVFKFGGLMQDPITGMEVPILAITAHPQTGQWLTLGGTYLNPLTGMVTPLEIGGPMKAQESGKTVPILGVSLDNNTGLVLPLGGLQGPSGDLLLPGDPFVEPLSGKMARMQGLSLQQDKVVPHAGGYQVMLEANVLIAQTLVVKALQKYKVSIGKDLSSTGTLPKSLEGPEEAMKTALAHHLDYLMYQLQNLEKQRDGASRVKRTGGKLGMIQYLNTEFWISAVFGMKIPDPGSSELMVPVLGVECDWKTGQPIPLAGVTEDADGKGLVPITIGFRAIDPITGEMGPVIGAQINPWTKAVLPVVQSQGCLPRENVDPDLLAALVKELMARRAYWHSQREKEQEIFKEVDHLSRDILDAAKEGKIGKFWFREKLKAADKICHLLESSSVQEGQRQVGRDLTVLGNPERSLWLRVDKDEKEQEAKVQLLLRKTLEKLAHFLRKTQLDDHRIEMQLKEAERHWNRNSRTREAIREKFRKTP
;
A
#
# COMPACT_ATOMS: atom_id res chain seq x y z
N MET A 1 -50.19 -32.00 -37.95
CA MET A 1 -50.09 -30.74 -38.71
C MET A 1 -50.71 -29.66 -37.84
N GLU A 2 -50.00 -28.53 -37.71
CA GLU A 2 -50.37 -27.26 -37.05
C GLU A 2 -50.26 -27.08 -35.52
N ARG A 3 -49.36 -26.13 -35.21
CA ARG A 3 -48.90 -25.41 -34.00
C ARG A 3 -49.91 -25.07 -32.89
N ARG A 4 -49.40 -24.99 -31.64
CA ARG A 4 -49.28 -23.79 -30.74
C ARG A 4 -48.85 -24.23 -29.33
N GLU A 5 -47.77 -23.65 -28.79
CA GLU A 5 -47.69 -22.57 -27.78
C GLU A 5 -47.51 -23.07 -26.33
N ASP A 6 -46.41 -22.60 -25.72
CA ASP A 6 -46.14 -22.21 -24.32
C ASP A 6 -47.06 -22.66 -23.18
N GLN A 7 -46.46 -23.10 -22.05
CA GLN A 7 -46.63 -22.42 -20.76
C GLN A 7 -45.77 -23.01 -19.61
N CYS A 8 -45.18 -22.09 -18.85
CA CYS A 8 -44.77 -22.16 -17.44
C CYS A 8 -45.26 -23.37 -16.62
N LYS A 9 -44.31 -24.14 -16.07
CA LYS A 9 -44.52 -24.93 -14.86
C LYS A 9 -43.72 -24.32 -13.72
N LEU A 10 -44.26 -23.29 -13.09
CA LEU A 10 -43.80 -22.80 -11.81
C LEU A 10 -45.02 -22.16 -11.13
N TRP A 11 -45.33 -22.60 -9.90
CA TRP A 11 -46.36 -22.08 -8.99
C TRP A 11 -47.80 -22.64 -9.14
N ASP A 12 -47.98 -23.95 -8.94
CA ASP A 12 -49.21 -24.49 -8.35
C ASP A 12 -48.83 -25.39 -7.16
N SER A 13 -48.81 -24.80 -5.98
CA SER A 13 -48.90 -25.48 -4.67
C SER A 13 -49.40 -24.45 -3.68
N GLU A 14 -50.70 -24.18 -3.75
CA GLU A 14 -51.43 -23.60 -2.62
C GLU A 14 -51.59 -24.68 -1.54
N ASP A 15 -50.54 -24.90 -0.74
CA ASP A 15 -50.72 -25.50 0.58
C ASP A 15 -51.25 -24.39 1.50
N TYR A 16 -52.57 -24.25 1.56
CA TYR A 16 -53.24 -23.44 2.57
C TYR A 16 -52.81 -23.94 3.96
N LEU A 17 -52.07 -23.13 4.71
CA LEU A 17 -51.88 -23.36 6.15
C LEU A 17 -53.25 -23.23 6.82
N ASP A 18 -53.78 -24.36 7.27
CA ASP A 18 -54.96 -24.42 8.14
C ASP A 18 -54.62 -23.77 9.50
N LEU A 19 -55.17 -22.58 9.72
CA LEU A 19 -55.02 -21.83 10.97
C LEU A 19 -56.05 -22.24 12.03
N ASP A 20 -57.06 -23.05 11.69
CA ASP A 20 -58.09 -23.51 12.65
C ASP A 20 -57.57 -24.64 13.56
N SER A 21 -56.47 -25.30 13.17
CA SER A 21 -55.76 -26.29 13.99
C SER A 21 -54.52 -25.73 14.72
N PHE A 22 -54.21 -24.44 14.56
CA PHE A 22 -53.05 -23.81 15.20
C PHE A 22 -53.32 -23.52 16.68
N ASN A 23 -52.90 -24.46 17.54
CA ASN A 23 -52.96 -24.29 18.98
C ASN A 23 -51.67 -23.65 19.50
N THR A 24 -51.78 -22.40 19.95
CA THR A 24 -50.65 -21.61 20.46
C THR A 24 -49.93 -22.30 21.63
N ASN A 25 -50.66 -23.03 22.48
CA ASN A 25 -50.05 -23.77 23.59
C ASN A 25 -49.21 -24.96 23.11
N VAL A 26 -49.68 -25.68 22.09
CA VAL A 26 -48.93 -26.79 21.46
C VAL A 26 -47.70 -26.26 20.73
N PHE A 27 -47.82 -25.11 20.05
CA PHE A 27 -46.69 -24.46 19.39
C PHE A 27 -45.61 -24.03 20.40
N PHE A 28 -46.00 -23.40 21.52
CA PHE A 28 -45.05 -23.03 22.56
C PHE A 28 -44.47 -24.24 23.29
N GLU A 29 -45.22 -25.33 23.49
CA GLU A 29 -44.68 -26.58 24.01
C GLU A 29 -43.65 -27.21 23.06
N ILE A 30 -43.91 -27.22 21.74
CA ILE A 30 -42.97 -27.72 20.75
C ILE A 30 -41.69 -26.86 20.75
N LEU A 31 -41.83 -25.53 20.77
CA LEU A 31 -40.69 -24.61 20.86
C LEU A 31 -39.90 -24.79 22.15
N LEU A 32 -40.57 -24.96 23.29
CA LEU A 32 -39.93 -25.20 24.58
C LEU A 32 -39.21 -26.55 24.58
N THR A 33 -39.82 -27.59 24.01
CA THR A 33 -39.24 -28.94 23.89
C THR A 33 -38.02 -28.93 22.97
N GLN A 34 -38.09 -28.22 21.83
CA GLN A 34 -36.96 -28.03 20.94
C GLN A 34 -35.86 -27.20 21.59
N SER A 35 -36.20 -26.12 22.31
CA SER A 35 -35.25 -25.29 23.05
C SER A 35 -34.54 -26.08 24.16
N LEU A 36 -35.28 -26.87 24.93
CA LEU A 36 -34.74 -27.78 25.92
C LEU A 36 -33.83 -28.82 25.26
N ALA A 37 -34.28 -29.49 24.19
CA ALA A 37 -33.48 -30.48 23.47
C ALA A 37 -32.16 -29.90 22.92
N VAL A 38 -32.20 -28.68 22.37
CA VAL A 38 -31.02 -27.95 21.92
C VAL A 38 -30.10 -27.64 23.10
N THR A 39 -30.65 -27.15 24.22
CA THR A 39 -29.87 -26.82 25.42
C THR A 39 -29.20 -28.07 26.01
N THR A 40 -29.90 -29.19 26.04
CA THR A 40 -29.36 -30.48 26.52
C THR A 40 -28.27 -31.00 25.60
N LYS A 41 -28.45 -30.91 24.27
CA LYS A 41 -27.38 -31.25 23.30
C LYS A 41 -26.17 -30.33 23.41
N LEU A 42 -26.38 -29.03 23.64
CA LEU A 42 -25.29 -28.08 23.83
C LEU A 42 -24.50 -28.39 25.11
N SER A 43 -25.21 -28.79 26.17
CA SER A 43 -24.58 -29.24 27.42
C SER A 43 -23.80 -30.53 27.22
N GLN A 44 -24.32 -31.49 26.45
CA GLN A 44 -23.59 -32.73 26.10
C GLN A 44 -22.33 -32.41 25.30
N PHE A 45 -22.43 -31.58 24.25
CA PHE A 45 -21.26 -31.17 23.47
C PHE A 45 -20.21 -30.43 24.31
N LYS A 46 -20.63 -29.61 25.28
CA LYS A 46 -19.71 -28.93 26.21
C LYS A 46 -18.93 -29.92 27.07
N GLU A 47 -19.58 -30.97 27.58
CA GLU A 47 -18.92 -32.02 28.37
C GLU A 47 -18.03 -32.92 27.50
N GLU A 48 -18.44 -33.22 26.26
CA GLU A 48 -17.59 -33.91 25.27
C GLU A 48 -16.34 -33.08 24.92
N LEU A 49 -16.47 -31.78 24.70
CA LEU A 49 -15.35 -30.86 24.45
C LEU A 49 -14.38 -30.80 25.63
N LYS A 50 -14.90 -30.74 26.87
CA LYS A 50 -14.06 -30.83 28.07
C LYS A 50 -13.33 -32.15 28.14
N SER A 51 -14.00 -33.27 27.88
CA SER A 51 -13.39 -34.60 27.88
C SER A 51 -12.28 -34.71 26.84
N ILE A 52 -12.51 -34.20 25.63
CA ILE A 52 -11.48 -34.12 24.57
C ILE A 52 -10.32 -33.23 25.03
N TYR A 53 -10.60 -32.07 25.62
CA TYR A 53 -9.56 -31.16 26.11
C TYR A 53 -8.72 -31.77 27.24
N PHE A 54 -9.35 -32.47 28.18
CA PHE A 54 -8.64 -33.20 29.24
C PHE A 54 -7.81 -34.35 28.67
N LYS A 55 -8.34 -35.14 27.73
CA LYS A 55 -7.55 -36.17 27.03
C LYS A 55 -6.38 -35.56 26.26
N LEU A 56 -6.58 -34.42 25.61
CA LEU A 56 -5.52 -33.73 24.89
C LEU A 56 -4.44 -33.21 25.85
N LEU A 57 -4.82 -32.74 27.04
CA LEU A 57 -3.89 -32.35 28.10
C LEU A 57 -3.14 -33.54 28.69
N GLU A 58 -3.80 -34.68 28.88
CA GLU A 58 -3.16 -35.94 29.33
C GLU A 58 -2.19 -36.46 28.26
N GLU A 59 -2.59 -36.44 26.99
CA GLU A 59 -1.71 -36.80 25.86
C GLU A 59 -0.55 -35.81 25.72
N LEU A 60 -0.77 -34.50 25.94
CA LEU A 60 0.31 -33.50 25.97
C LEU A 60 1.25 -33.69 27.17
N ALA A 61 0.74 -34.12 28.32
CA ALA A 61 1.54 -34.46 29.49
C ALA A 61 2.35 -35.75 29.26
N SER A 62 1.72 -36.78 28.68
CA SER A 62 2.36 -38.01 28.18
C SER A 62 3.45 -37.70 27.14
N LEU A 63 3.17 -36.81 26.19
CA LEU A 63 4.13 -36.38 25.17
C LEU A 63 5.28 -35.59 25.80
N ARG A 64 4.99 -34.73 26.78
CA ARG A 64 5.99 -34.01 27.58
C ARG A 64 6.84 -35.00 28.36
N ASP A 65 6.26 -36.01 28.99
CA ASP A 65 6.97 -36.98 29.81
C ASP A 65 7.77 -37.96 28.93
N LEU A 66 7.27 -38.32 27.75
CA LEU A 66 8.02 -39.03 26.69
C LEU A 66 9.15 -38.16 26.12
N TRP A 67 8.92 -36.86 25.94
CA TRP A 67 9.96 -35.92 25.54
C TRP A 67 11.01 -35.75 26.63
N VAL A 68 10.61 -35.66 27.90
CA VAL A 68 11.52 -35.63 29.05
C VAL A 68 12.28 -36.95 29.13
N ALA A 69 11.65 -38.11 28.95
CA ALA A 69 12.33 -39.41 28.90
C ALA A 69 13.25 -39.57 27.68
N LYS A 70 12.93 -38.94 26.55
CA LYS A 70 13.77 -38.92 25.35
C LYS A 70 14.91 -37.90 25.43
N MET A 71 14.75 -36.83 26.21
CA MET A 71 15.73 -35.75 26.42
C MET A 71 16.58 -35.94 27.69
N CYS A 72 16.13 -36.76 28.64
CA CYS A 72 16.90 -37.22 29.80
C CYS A 72 17.66 -38.50 29.42
N VAL A 73 18.92 -38.29 29.02
CA VAL A 73 20.11 -39.11 29.33
C VAL A 73 19.91 -40.64 29.34
N PRO A 74 20.50 -41.42 28.42
CA PRO A 74 20.74 -42.83 28.70
C PRO A 74 21.61 -42.94 29.94
N ASP A 75 21.21 -43.77 30.91
CA ASP A 75 21.82 -43.99 32.24
C ASP A 75 23.23 -44.62 32.17
N GLY A 76 24.14 -43.95 31.45
CA GLY A 76 25.45 -44.42 31.07
C GLY A 76 26.33 -43.29 30.54
N GLY A 77 26.28 -42.12 31.19
CA GLY A 77 27.09 -40.97 30.83
C GLY A 77 28.58 -41.29 30.91
N LYS A 78 29.29 -41.14 29.78
CA LYS A 78 30.77 -41.12 29.79
C LYS A 78 31.23 -40.01 30.75
N PRO A 79 32.26 -40.24 31.58
CA PRO A 79 32.77 -39.21 32.49
C PRO A 79 33.18 -37.97 31.69
N CYS A 80 32.48 -36.86 31.93
CA CYS A 80 32.76 -35.57 31.32
C CYS A 80 33.82 -34.85 32.14
N SER A 81 34.88 -34.35 31.51
CA SER A 81 35.93 -33.60 32.21
C SER A 81 35.41 -32.27 32.77
N GLU A 82 35.94 -31.82 33.91
CA GLU A 82 35.58 -30.53 34.54
C GLU A 82 35.69 -29.36 33.54
N ALA A 83 36.75 -29.36 32.72
CA ALA A 83 37.00 -28.36 31.68
C ALA A 83 35.91 -28.33 30.59
N LEU A 84 35.40 -29.50 30.18
CA LEU A 84 34.34 -29.59 29.18
C LEU A 84 32.99 -29.10 29.73
N ARG A 85 32.75 -29.30 31.04
CA ARG A 85 31.58 -28.77 31.74
C ARG A 85 31.63 -27.24 31.89
N GLU A 86 32.80 -26.67 32.21
CA GLU A 86 33.00 -25.22 32.24
C GLU A 86 32.80 -24.58 30.86
N ALA A 87 33.36 -25.17 29.81
CA ALA A 87 33.18 -24.72 28.43
C ALA A 87 31.70 -24.75 28.00
N TYR A 88 30.98 -25.81 28.36
CA TYR A 88 29.53 -25.91 28.15
C TYR A 88 28.77 -24.78 28.86
N MET A 89 29.04 -24.55 30.15
CA MET A 89 28.35 -23.52 30.93
C MET A 89 28.58 -22.13 30.34
N LYS A 90 29.81 -21.84 29.89
CA LYS A 90 30.15 -20.58 29.23
C LYS A 90 29.36 -20.38 27.93
N VAL A 91 29.35 -21.37 27.04
CA VAL A 91 28.62 -21.28 25.75
C VAL A 91 27.11 -21.17 25.97
N LYS A 92 26.58 -21.86 26.99
CA LYS A 92 25.18 -21.76 27.38
C LYS A 92 24.83 -20.34 27.86
N GLU A 93 25.64 -19.77 28.75
CA GLU A 93 25.44 -18.41 29.26
C GLU A 93 25.55 -17.36 28.15
N GLU A 94 26.55 -17.48 27.27
CA GLU A 94 26.69 -16.65 26.08
C GLU A 94 25.45 -16.72 25.18
N ALA A 95 24.86 -17.92 25.01
CA ALA A 95 23.65 -18.09 24.21
C ALA A 95 22.42 -17.47 24.86
N GLU A 96 22.27 -17.61 26.17
CA GLU A 96 21.17 -17.00 26.93
C GLU A 96 21.26 -15.47 26.95
N GLU A 97 22.47 -14.92 27.07
CA GLU A 97 22.72 -13.48 26.97
C GLU A 97 22.42 -12.95 25.57
N GLU A 98 22.92 -13.60 24.52
CA GLU A 98 22.68 -13.17 23.14
C GLU A 98 21.19 -13.25 22.79
N ILE A 99 20.47 -14.29 23.25
CA ILE A 99 19.00 -14.35 23.13
C ILE A 99 18.36 -13.14 23.80
N ARG A 100 18.77 -12.77 25.02
CA ARG A 100 18.20 -11.62 25.73
C ARG A 100 18.48 -10.31 25.00
N CYS A 101 19.71 -10.12 24.53
CA CYS A 101 20.12 -8.96 23.75
C CYS A 101 19.31 -8.84 22.45
N ARG A 102 19.13 -9.94 21.72
CA ARG A 102 18.33 -9.97 20.47
C ARG A 102 16.88 -9.62 20.71
N LYS A 103 16.29 -10.11 21.80
CA LYS A 103 14.91 -9.76 22.16
C LYS A 103 14.75 -8.26 22.40
N HIS A 104 15.71 -7.64 23.08
CA HIS A 104 15.72 -6.20 23.32
C HIS A 104 15.87 -5.40 22.02
N ARG A 105 16.91 -5.68 21.22
CA ARG A 105 17.13 -5.02 19.92
C ARG A 105 15.95 -5.17 18.96
N ALA A 106 15.34 -6.35 18.92
CA ALA A 106 14.16 -6.60 18.09
C ALA A 106 12.92 -5.84 18.58
N ALA A 107 12.79 -5.59 19.88
CA ALA A 107 11.69 -4.79 20.42
C ALA A 107 11.81 -3.31 20.00
N GLU A 108 13.02 -2.72 20.07
CA GLU A 108 13.27 -1.35 19.60
C GLU A 108 12.96 -1.18 18.10
N TYR A 109 13.40 -2.16 17.30
CA TYR A 109 13.17 -2.17 15.87
C TYR A 109 11.68 -2.35 15.52
N GLU A 110 10.99 -3.29 16.17
CA GLU A 110 9.55 -3.50 15.98
C GLU A 110 8.72 -2.26 16.37
N GLU A 111 9.10 -1.54 17.42
CA GLU A 111 8.44 -0.29 17.81
C GLU A 111 8.55 0.77 16.70
N SER A 112 9.74 0.93 16.12
CA SER A 112 9.99 1.85 15.01
C SER A 112 9.14 1.49 13.77
N LEU A 113 9.11 0.19 13.42
CA LEU A 113 8.29 -0.31 12.30
C LEU A 113 6.79 -0.13 12.53
N ASN A 114 6.30 -0.38 13.75
CA ASN A 114 4.89 -0.17 14.07
C ASN A 114 4.50 1.30 13.93
N ARG A 115 5.38 2.23 14.30
CA ARG A 115 5.14 3.66 14.11
C ARG A 115 5.11 4.03 12.62
N GLU A 116 6.03 3.51 11.81
CA GLU A 116 6.04 3.74 10.37
C GLU A 116 4.79 3.18 9.68
N ILE A 117 4.37 1.96 10.04
CA ILE A 117 3.12 1.35 9.57
C ILE A 117 1.92 2.22 9.95
N ASN A 118 1.89 2.78 11.15
CA ASN A 118 0.82 3.68 11.59
C ASN A 118 0.79 4.97 10.78
N LEU A 119 1.95 5.58 10.49
CA LEU A 119 2.05 6.77 9.63
C LEU A 119 1.55 6.47 8.22
N LEU A 120 1.97 5.36 7.63
CA LEU A 120 1.55 4.92 6.30
C LEU A 120 0.04 4.62 6.25
N THR A 121 -0.49 3.93 7.27
CA THR A 121 -1.93 3.62 7.36
C THR A 121 -2.77 4.89 7.50
N GLN A 122 -2.32 5.84 8.32
CA GLN A 122 -2.99 7.15 8.43
C GLN A 122 -2.92 7.89 7.09
N HIS A 123 -1.80 7.86 6.39
CA HIS A 123 -1.65 8.49 5.09
C HIS A 123 -2.61 7.90 4.05
N LEU A 124 -2.67 6.56 3.95
CA LEU A 124 -3.60 5.84 3.07
C LEU A 124 -5.05 6.23 3.33
N LYS A 125 -5.43 6.35 4.61
CA LYS A 125 -6.78 6.79 4.99
C LYS A 125 -7.10 8.20 4.50
N HIS A 126 -6.18 9.16 4.66
CA HIS A 126 -6.40 10.52 4.17
C HIS A 126 -6.49 10.57 2.64
N GLU A 127 -5.71 9.74 1.93
CA GLU A 127 -5.80 9.65 0.48
C GLU A 127 -7.10 9.02 0.00
N GLU A 128 -7.58 7.97 0.68
CA GLU A 128 -8.89 7.37 0.42
C GLU A 128 -9.99 8.42 0.58
N GLU A 129 -9.98 9.17 1.69
CA GLU A 129 -10.94 10.25 1.97
C GLU A 129 -10.91 11.33 0.86
N HIS A 130 -9.72 11.77 0.44
CA HIS A 130 -9.56 12.74 -0.65
C HIS A 130 -10.08 12.17 -1.98
N TRP A 131 -9.66 10.96 -2.34
CA TRP A 131 -10.05 10.30 -3.58
C TRP A 131 -11.57 10.09 -3.67
N VAL A 132 -12.19 9.59 -2.61
CA VAL A 132 -13.64 9.39 -2.53
C VAL A 132 -14.36 10.72 -2.69
N ALA A 133 -13.92 11.76 -1.97
CA ALA A 133 -14.55 13.07 -2.04
C ALA A 133 -14.38 13.69 -3.44
N PHE A 134 -13.19 13.60 -4.04
CA PHE A 134 -12.89 14.17 -5.36
C PHE A 134 -13.72 13.49 -6.44
N ASN A 135 -13.76 12.16 -6.47
CA ASN A 135 -14.57 11.41 -7.45
C ASN A 135 -16.07 11.59 -7.25
N SER A 136 -16.53 11.73 -6.01
CA SER A 136 -17.92 12.10 -5.74
C SER A 136 -18.26 13.44 -6.38
N ALA A 137 -17.44 14.46 -6.16
CA ALA A 137 -17.65 15.78 -6.74
C ALA A 137 -17.53 15.78 -8.27
N LEU A 138 -16.58 15.01 -8.83
CA LEU A 138 -16.42 14.85 -10.28
C LEU A 138 -17.66 14.21 -10.90
N ARG A 139 -18.15 13.11 -10.34
CA ARG A 139 -19.39 12.46 -10.81
C ARG A 139 -20.59 13.40 -10.74
N ASP A 140 -20.69 14.21 -9.69
CA ASP A 140 -21.74 15.22 -9.59
C ASP A 140 -21.64 16.28 -10.68
N VAL A 141 -20.43 16.75 -11.02
CA VAL A 141 -20.22 17.69 -12.14
C VAL A 141 -20.61 17.06 -13.47
N VAL A 142 -20.12 15.85 -13.76
CA VAL A 142 -20.42 15.14 -15.02
C VAL A 142 -21.93 14.98 -15.18
N ARG A 143 -22.62 14.53 -14.13
CA ARG A 143 -24.09 14.43 -14.11
C ARG A 143 -24.78 15.77 -14.35
N GLN A 144 -24.30 16.85 -13.74
CA GLN A 144 -24.87 18.20 -13.98
C GLN A 144 -24.68 18.68 -15.40
N VAL A 145 -23.57 18.29 -16.04
CA VAL A 145 -23.33 18.58 -17.45
C VAL A 145 -24.25 17.76 -18.35
N GLU A 146 -24.44 16.46 -18.08
CA GLU A 146 -25.37 15.62 -18.82
C GLU A 146 -26.79 16.20 -18.78
N MET A 147 -27.26 16.62 -17.60
CA MET A 147 -28.55 17.31 -17.46
C MET A 147 -28.62 18.64 -18.23
N LEU A 148 -27.51 19.39 -18.26
CA LEU A 148 -27.45 20.63 -19.02
C LEU A 148 -27.57 20.37 -20.52
N ASP A 149 -26.96 19.31 -21.04
CA ASP A 149 -27.05 18.91 -22.44
C ASP A 149 -28.47 18.44 -22.82
N GLU A 150 -29.14 17.70 -21.93
CA GLU A 150 -30.56 17.32 -22.09
C GLU A 150 -31.47 18.55 -22.17
N VAL A 151 -31.29 19.53 -21.28
CA VAL A 151 -32.07 20.78 -21.26
C VAL A 151 -31.84 21.61 -22.54
N LEU A 152 -30.62 21.58 -23.09
CA LEU A 152 -30.28 22.31 -24.31
C LEU A 152 -30.75 21.60 -25.59
N SER A 153 -30.92 20.28 -25.55
CA SER A 153 -31.37 19.46 -26.69
C SER A 153 -32.90 19.40 -26.86
N GLY A 154 -33.68 19.90 -25.90
CA GLY A 154 -35.15 19.91 -25.97
C GLY A 154 -35.70 20.94 -26.99
N GLU A 155 -36.58 20.50 -27.89
CA GLU A 155 -37.13 21.29 -29.01
C GLU A 155 -37.98 22.52 -28.62
N GLU A 156 -38.40 22.66 -27.35
CA GLU A 156 -39.17 23.82 -26.89
C GLU A 156 -38.33 24.73 -25.98
N LEU A 157 -37.58 25.66 -26.58
CA LEU A 157 -36.95 26.77 -25.86
C LEU A 157 -38.00 27.81 -25.41
N GLY A 158 -39.01 27.37 -24.64
CA GLY A 158 -39.99 28.23 -23.99
C GLY A 158 -39.34 29.07 -22.87
N SER A 159 -39.99 30.16 -22.47
CA SER A 159 -39.46 31.11 -21.48
C SER A 159 -39.10 30.51 -20.10
N ASN A 160 -39.54 29.27 -19.81
CA ASN A 160 -39.31 28.53 -18.57
C ASN A 160 -37.96 27.80 -18.47
N SER A 161 -37.20 27.58 -19.55
CA SER A 161 -35.90 26.86 -19.51
C SER A 161 -34.70 27.74 -19.07
N LYS A 162 -34.84 29.06 -19.19
CA LYS A 162 -33.78 30.04 -18.82
C LYS A 162 -33.36 30.03 -17.34
N PRO A 163 -34.26 29.95 -16.34
CA PRO A 163 -33.86 29.89 -14.93
C PRO A 163 -33.17 28.58 -14.55
N GLU A 164 -33.59 27.44 -15.11
CA GLU A 164 -32.97 26.13 -14.85
C GLU A 164 -31.57 26.03 -15.45
N HIS A 165 -31.38 26.52 -16.67
CA HIS A 165 -30.07 26.64 -17.32
C HIS A 165 -29.08 27.47 -16.49
N ARG A 166 -29.50 28.66 -16.02
CA ARG A 166 -28.66 29.50 -15.14
C ARG A 166 -28.31 28.81 -13.83
N ARG A 167 -29.27 28.08 -13.25
CA ARG A 167 -29.05 27.30 -12.02
C ARG A 167 -28.02 26.20 -12.25
N LEU A 168 -28.14 25.40 -13.32
CA LEU A 168 -27.19 24.33 -13.65
C LEU A 168 -25.78 24.86 -13.90
N LEU A 169 -25.63 25.96 -14.64
CA LEU A 169 -24.33 26.61 -14.84
C LEU A 169 -23.70 27.07 -13.52
N SER A 170 -24.49 27.65 -12.61
CA SER A 170 -24.00 28.05 -11.29
C SER A 170 -23.59 26.86 -10.41
N LEU A 171 -24.29 25.72 -10.53
CA LEU A 171 -23.94 24.48 -9.82
C LEU A 171 -22.64 23.88 -10.37
N ILE A 172 -22.46 23.86 -11.69
CA ILE A 172 -21.24 23.39 -12.35
C ILE A 172 -20.05 24.28 -11.93
N GLU A 173 -20.24 25.60 -11.89
CA GLU A 173 -19.20 26.53 -11.41
C GLU A 173 -18.81 26.26 -9.96
N ALA A 174 -19.78 26.19 -9.05
CA ALA A 174 -19.54 25.90 -7.64
C ALA A 174 -18.85 24.54 -7.44
N ALA A 175 -19.19 23.55 -8.26
CA ALA A 175 -18.59 22.22 -8.18
C ALA A 175 -17.16 22.18 -8.76
N ILE A 176 -16.86 22.93 -9.83
CA ILE A 176 -15.49 23.12 -10.34
C ILE A 176 -14.62 23.86 -9.31
N GLU A 177 -15.15 24.89 -8.66
CA GLU A 177 -14.46 25.60 -7.56
C GLU A 177 -14.19 24.67 -6.38
N LYS A 178 -15.17 23.82 -6.02
CA LYS A 178 -15.00 22.79 -5.00
C LYS A 178 -13.88 21.81 -5.36
N LEU A 179 -13.85 21.27 -6.59
CA LEU A 179 -12.79 20.38 -7.06
C LEU A 179 -11.41 21.07 -7.01
N THR A 180 -11.34 22.33 -7.46
CA THR A 180 -10.11 23.14 -7.42
C THR A 180 -9.61 23.32 -5.99
N SER A 181 -10.51 23.64 -5.06
CA SER A 181 -10.20 23.79 -3.64
C SER A 181 -9.73 22.49 -3.01
N MET A 182 -10.31 21.34 -3.40
CA MET A 182 -9.88 20.03 -2.92
C MET A 182 -8.48 19.67 -3.38
N VAL A 183 -8.16 19.86 -4.66
CA VAL A 183 -6.79 19.66 -5.19
C VAL A 183 -5.80 20.58 -4.48
N ALA A 184 -6.15 21.86 -4.28
CA ALA A 184 -5.31 22.81 -3.55
C ALA A 184 -5.08 22.37 -2.09
N LYS A 185 -6.13 21.95 -1.38
CA LYS A 185 -6.02 21.45 0.00
C LYS A 185 -5.11 20.23 0.08
N GLU A 186 -5.25 19.31 -0.87
CA GLU A 186 -4.43 18.10 -0.91
C GLU A 186 -2.97 18.40 -1.24
N ASN A 187 -2.70 19.34 -2.16
CA ASN A 187 -1.34 19.83 -2.41
C ASN A 187 -0.67 20.37 -1.14
N HIS A 188 -1.41 21.10 -0.29
CA HIS A 188 -0.88 21.59 0.99
C HIS A 188 -0.60 20.44 1.97
N ARG A 189 -1.52 19.46 2.07
CA ARG A 189 -1.35 18.28 2.94
C ARG A 189 -0.12 17.45 2.55
N LEU A 190 0.07 17.25 1.24
CA LEU A 190 1.19 16.50 0.67
C LEU A 190 2.47 17.34 0.54
N THR A 191 2.45 18.61 0.93
CA THR A 191 3.58 19.54 0.83
C THR A 191 4.15 19.67 -0.59
N GLN A 192 3.28 19.60 -1.61
CA GLN A 192 3.63 19.69 -3.04
C GLN A 192 3.73 21.16 -3.48
N TRP A 193 4.74 21.87 -2.99
CA TRP A 193 4.90 23.31 -3.19
C TRP A 193 5.15 23.68 -4.66
N GLY A 194 5.73 22.79 -5.46
CA GLY A 194 5.91 22.96 -6.90
C GLY A 194 4.59 23.15 -7.65
N LEU A 195 3.56 22.36 -7.31
CA LEU A 195 2.22 22.46 -7.91
C LEU A 195 1.46 23.72 -7.49
N LEU A 196 1.84 24.31 -6.34
CA LEU A 196 1.33 25.59 -5.86
C LEU A 196 2.07 26.81 -6.47
N GLY A 197 3.05 26.58 -7.36
CA GLY A 197 3.83 27.64 -8.02
C GLY A 197 4.92 28.25 -7.13
N GLU A 198 5.26 27.57 -6.05
CA GLU A 198 6.05 28.12 -4.95
C GLU A 198 7.43 27.46 -4.82
N GLY A 199 7.46 26.12 -4.83
CA GLY A 199 8.65 25.28 -4.68
C GLY A 199 9.39 25.36 -3.34
N THR A 200 10.14 24.33 -3.01
CA THR A 200 11.15 24.28 -1.94
C THR A 200 12.54 24.61 -2.49
N GLY A 201 13.52 24.83 -1.61
CA GLY A 201 14.88 25.22 -1.99
C GLY A 201 15.18 26.72 -1.97
N ALA A 202 16.45 27.04 -2.17
CA ALA A 202 16.99 28.40 -2.12
C ALA A 202 16.78 29.17 -3.43
N GLY A 203 16.76 30.50 -3.36
CA GLY A 203 16.79 31.35 -4.55
C GLY A 203 18.23 31.67 -4.97
N LEU A 204 18.51 31.67 -6.28
CA LEU A 204 19.81 32.06 -6.82
C LEU A 204 19.90 33.60 -6.97
N LEU A 205 21.05 34.19 -6.66
CA LEU A 205 21.29 35.62 -6.77
C LEU A 205 22.22 35.96 -7.95
N ASN A 206 22.04 37.14 -8.53
CA ASN A 206 23.00 37.73 -9.46
C ASN A 206 24.06 38.53 -8.68
N LYS A 207 25.35 38.40 -9.05
CA LYS A 207 26.45 39.15 -8.43
C LYS A 207 26.27 40.69 -8.53
N GLU A 208 25.60 41.19 -9.56
CA GLU A 208 25.43 42.63 -9.81
C GLU A 208 24.12 43.22 -9.28
N LYS A 209 23.08 42.39 -9.19
CA LYS A 209 21.74 42.77 -8.74
C LYS A 209 21.44 41.89 -7.54
N THR A 210 21.41 42.44 -6.34
CA THR A 210 21.10 41.72 -5.07
C THR A 210 19.66 41.19 -4.99
N LYS A 211 19.08 40.81 -6.14
CA LYS A 211 17.73 40.31 -6.35
C LYS A 211 17.82 38.84 -6.76
N VAL A 212 16.84 38.06 -6.30
CA VAL A 212 16.66 36.67 -6.70
C VAL A 212 16.32 36.59 -8.18
N LEU A 213 17.05 35.75 -8.91
CA LEU A 213 16.82 35.46 -10.32
C LEU A 213 15.57 34.56 -10.44
N PRO A 214 14.52 35.00 -11.16
CA PRO A 214 13.38 34.15 -11.46
C PRO A 214 13.76 33.07 -12.47
N LYS A 215 13.00 31.97 -12.50
CA LYS A 215 13.22 30.85 -13.43
C LYS A 215 13.40 31.31 -14.88
N ASP A 216 12.55 32.23 -15.35
CA ASP A 216 12.54 32.67 -16.75
C ASP A 216 13.80 33.45 -17.15
N GLU A 217 14.58 33.95 -16.19
CA GLU A 217 15.90 34.56 -16.42
C GLU A 217 17.03 33.52 -16.39
N LEU A 218 16.81 32.35 -15.79
CA LEU A 218 17.80 31.28 -15.64
C LEU A 218 17.74 30.28 -16.80
N VAL A 219 16.54 29.89 -17.21
CA VAL A 219 16.29 28.79 -18.16
C VAL A 219 15.24 29.20 -19.19
N GLU A 220 15.45 28.83 -20.45
CA GLU A 220 14.47 28.97 -21.52
C GLU A 220 13.31 27.96 -21.37
N PRO A 221 12.15 28.21 -21.99
CA PRO A 221 11.08 27.21 -22.04
C PRO A 221 11.51 25.87 -22.66
N SER A 222 12.52 25.88 -23.54
CA SER A 222 13.17 24.69 -24.12
C SER A 222 14.06 23.91 -23.14
N GLY A 223 14.33 24.45 -21.95
CA GLY A 223 15.25 23.86 -20.97
C GLY A 223 16.72 24.26 -21.14
N SER A 224 17.06 25.05 -22.17
CA SER A 224 18.40 25.61 -22.39
C SER A 224 18.75 26.69 -21.35
N LEU A 225 20.02 26.80 -21.01
CA LEU A 225 20.51 27.77 -20.05
C LEU A 225 20.52 29.19 -20.66
N LYS A 226 20.03 30.18 -19.93
CA LYS A 226 20.15 31.61 -20.33
C LYS A 226 21.36 32.32 -19.71
N THR A 227 21.81 31.87 -18.54
CA THR A 227 22.82 32.58 -17.75
C THR A 227 23.99 31.64 -17.38
N GLU A 228 24.97 31.50 -18.28
CA GLU A 228 26.19 30.71 -18.07
C GLU A 228 27.12 31.28 -16.98
N GLU A 229 26.91 32.55 -16.60
CA GLU A 229 27.70 33.23 -15.56
C GLU A 229 27.48 32.64 -14.16
N VAL A 230 26.27 32.13 -13.88
CA VAL A 230 25.88 31.66 -12.54
C VAL A 230 25.65 30.14 -12.49
N LEU A 231 25.35 29.54 -13.64
CA LEU A 231 25.05 28.11 -13.76
C LEU A 231 25.86 27.50 -14.90
N HIS A 232 26.10 26.20 -14.82
CA HIS A 232 26.59 25.38 -15.93
C HIS A 232 25.81 24.08 -15.98
N GLN A 233 25.81 23.43 -17.14
CA GLN A 233 25.28 22.08 -17.27
C GLN A 233 26.42 21.08 -17.06
N ASP A 234 26.25 20.16 -16.13
CA ASP A 234 27.20 19.07 -15.93
C ASP A 234 27.07 18.05 -17.05
N LEU A 235 28.21 17.68 -17.66
CA LEU A 235 28.22 16.81 -18.83
C LEU A 235 27.91 15.35 -18.51
N ALA A 236 28.24 14.89 -17.30
CA ALA A 236 28.01 13.50 -16.89
C ALA A 236 26.54 13.26 -16.51
N THR A 237 25.94 14.19 -15.77
CA THR A 237 24.60 14.04 -15.19
C THR A 237 23.52 14.83 -15.93
N SER A 238 23.92 15.76 -16.81
CA SER A 238 23.03 16.75 -17.47
C SER A 238 22.29 17.70 -16.52
N LEU A 239 22.61 17.68 -15.22
CA LEU A 239 22.01 18.58 -14.23
C LEU A 239 22.53 20.00 -14.42
N LEU A 240 21.66 20.97 -14.13
CA LEU A 240 22.05 22.38 -14.07
C LEU A 240 22.60 22.68 -12.67
N MET A 241 23.88 23.02 -12.59
CA MET A 241 24.61 23.17 -11.33
C MET A 241 25.09 24.61 -11.13
N PRO A 242 25.14 25.11 -9.90
CA PRO A 242 25.71 26.43 -9.61
C PRO A 242 27.21 26.48 -9.87
N ASN A 243 27.67 27.61 -10.42
CA ASN A 243 29.10 27.91 -10.52
C ASN A 243 29.70 28.12 -9.11
N ARG A 244 31.01 27.95 -8.96
CA ARG A 244 31.70 28.02 -7.65
C ARG A 244 31.45 29.32 -6.85
N ASP A 245 31.23 30.43 -7.56
CA ASP A 245 31.01 31.74 -6.95
C ASP A 245 29.52 32.12 -6.86
N ALA A 246 28.62 31.21 -7.21
CA ALA A 246 27.20 31.47 -7.18
C ALA A 246 26.73 31.66 -5.74
N THR A 247 25.92 32.69 -5.51
CA THR A 247 25.37 32.98 -4.19
C THR A 247 23.88 32.63 -4.18
N MET A 248 23.44 32.03 -3.08
CA MET A 248 22.04 31.69 -2.85
C MET A 248 21.50 32.40 -1.61
N ILE A 249 20.20 32.71 -1.62
CA ILE A 249 19.47 33.19 -0.45
C ILE A 249 18.65 32.06 0.15
N VAL A 250 18.85 31.81 1.43
CA VAL A 250 18.14 30.77 2.19
C VAL A 250 17.03 31.37 3.06
N ALA A 251 16.27 30.52 3.75
CA ALA A 251 15.04 30.85 4.48
C ALA A 251 15.15 32.06 5.42
N ASN A 252 16.25 32.18 6.18
CA ASN A 252 16.49 33.28 7.11
C ASN A 252 16.97 34.57 6.42
N ARG A 253 16.89 34.64 5.08
CA ARG A 253 17.38 35.72 4.22
C ARG A 253 18.89 35.94 4.28
N SER A 254 19.65 35.00 4.84
CA SER A 254 21.11 35.03 4.76
C SER A 254 21.58 34.63 3.36
N MET A 255 22.68 35.24 2.93
CA MET A 255 23.37 34.89 1.70
C MET A 255 24.40 33.81 2.02
N LYS A 256 24.38 32.72 1.26
CA LYS A 256 25.36 31.61 1.37
C LYS A 256 25.93 31.31 0.00
N SER A 257 27.15 30.79 -0.04
CA SER A 257 27.69 30.21 -1.28
C SER A 257 26.85 28.98 -1.65
N ALA A 258 26.43 28.89 -2.91
CA ALA A 258 25.83 27.67 -3.43
C ALA A 258 26.92 26.59 -3.49
N SER A 259 26.64 25.40 -2.96
CA SER A 259 27.60 24.28 -3.03
C SER A 259 27.45 23.54 -4.36
N PRO A 260 28.52 22.90 -4.87
CA PRO A 260 28.44 22.06 -6.06
C PRO A 260 27.53 20.84 -5.88
N ASP A 261 27.12 20.48 -4.66
CA ASP A 261 26.18 19.38 -4.40
C ASP A 261 24.71 19.81 -4.56
N HIS A 262 24.46 21.02 -5.07
CA HIS A 262 23.14 21.53 -5.37
C HIS A 262 22.88 21.48 -6.88
N PHE A 263 21.60 21.34 -7.25
CA PHE A 263 21.14 21.51 -8.61
C PHE A 263 20.01 22.53 -8.67
N LEU A 264 19.84 23.15 -9.83
CA LEU A 264 18.69 23.99 -10.13
C LEU A 264 17.53 23.09 -10.55
N HIS A 265 16.44 23.15 -9.77
CA HIS A 265 15.21 22.46 -10.11
C HIS A 265 14.57 23.06 -11.37
N PRO A 266 14.38 22.31 -12.47
CA PRO A 266 13.96 22.85 -13.76
C PRO A 266 12.52 23.40 -13.75
N GLY A 267 11.66 22.83 -12.90
CA GLY A 267 10.28 23.29 -12.70
C GLY A 267 10.17 24.64 -11.99
N THR A 268 10.77 24.77 -10.80
CA THR A 268 10.60 25.88 -9.86
C THR A 268 11.69 26.96 -9.94
N GLY A 269 12.84 26.66 -10.55
CA GLY A 269 14.01 27.56 -10.56
C GLY A 269 14.68 27.73 -9.19
N LYS A 270 14.46 26.80 -8.26
CA LYS A 270 15.06 26.80 -6.93
C LYS A 270 16.27 25.87 -6.86
N LEU A 271 17.23 26.21 -6.00
CA LEU A 271 18.36 25.34 -5.69
C LEU A 271 17.99 24.35 -4.58
N LEU A 272 18.25 23.07 -4.84
CA LEU A 272 18.07 21.98 -3.88
C LEU A 272 19.31 21.09 -3.84
N PRO A 273 19.61 20.41 -2.72
CA PRO A 273 20.65 19.39 -2.68
C PRO A 273 20.33 18.27 -3.66
N ILE A 274 21.34 17.76 -4.37
CA ILE A 274 21.19 16.65 -5.32
C ILE A 274 20.78 15.38 -4.58
N ALA A 275 21.53 15.03 -3.52
CA ALA A 275 21.26 13.86 -2.70
C ALA A 275 19.86 13.95 -2.06
N GLY A 276 19.03 12.94 -2.34
CA GLY A 276 17.67 12.84 -1.80
C GLY A 276 16.58 13.56 -2.61
N ASN A 277 16.93 14.43 -3.57
CA ASN A 277 15.94 15.16 -4.39
C ASN A 277 16.02 14.85 -5.89
N VAL A 278 16.98 14.02 -6.30
CA VAL A 278 17.18 13.61 -7.69
C VAL A 278 17.11 12.08 -7.78
N GLY A 279 16.47 11.59 -8.83
CA GLY A 279 16.35 10.16 -9.14
C GLY A 279 16.68 9.90 -10.62
N PHE A 280 16.93 8.66 -10.95
CA PHE A 280 17.24 8.20 -12.30
C PHE A 280 16.07 7.46 -12.93
N ASP A 281 15.56 8.04 -14.01
CA ASP A 281 14.55 7.42 -14.87
C ASP A 281 15.26 6.41 -15.78
N PRO A 282 15.03 5.09 -15.60
CA PRO A 282 15.70 4.08 -16.40
C PRO A 282 15.22 4.02 -17.84
N ILE A 283 14.00 4.47 -18.12
CA ILE A 283 13.40 4.45 -19.45
C ILE A 283 14.01 5.57 -20.29
N LYS A 284 14.14 6.76 -19.72
CA LYS A 284 14.78 7.90 -20.38
C LYS A 284 16.31 7.91 -20.24
N SER A 285 16.85 7.06 -19.36
CA SER A 285 18.27 7.04 -18.98
C SER A 285 18.78 8.43 -18.57
N LYS A 286 18.00 9.15 -17.76
CA LYS A 286 18.27 10.54 -17.35
C LYS A 286 17.91 10.78 -15.89
N LEU A 287 18.58 11.75 -15.29
CA LEU A 287 18.21 12.24 -13.96
C LEU A 287 17.01 13.18 -14.03
N ILE A 288 16.10 13.03 -13.08
CA ILE A 288 14.91 13.85 -12.91
C ILE A 288 14.75 14.29 -11.45
N PRO A 289 14.13 15.45 -11.19
CA PRO A 289 13.76 15.84 -9.83
C PRO A 289 12.66 14.93 -9.27
N MET A 290 12.77 14.61 -7.98
CA MET A 290 11.86 13.73 -7.23
C MET A 290 10.98 14.49 -6.23
N VAL A 291 11.00 15.81 -6.28
CA VAL A 291 10.28 16.73 -5.39
C VAL A 291 9.78 17.91 -6.23
N ASP A 292 8.69 18.56 -5.81
CA ASP A 292 8.17 19.79 -6.42
C ASP A 292 7.99 19.73 -7.94
N LEU A 293 7.41 18.63 -8.43
CA LEU A 293 6.94 18.58 -9.82
C LEU A 293 5.99 19.75 -10.07
N VAL A 294 6.16 20.40 -11.21
CA VAL A 294 5.37 21.59 -11.59
C VAL A 294 4.32 21.19 -12.61
N SER A 295 3.21 21.92 -12.65
CA SER A 295 2.09 21.66 -13.56
C SER A 295 2.58 21.51 -15.00
N GLY A 296 2.50 20.29 -15.53
CA GLY A 296 3.02 19.87 -16.83
C GLY A 296 2.43 18.52 -17.24
N GLU A 297 3.08 17.82 -18.17
CA GLU A 297 2.68 16.47 -18.59
C GLU A 297 2.86 15.46 -17.45
N ILE A 298 1.94 14.50 -17.35
CA ILE A 298 2.08 13.37 -16.45
C ILE A 298 3.31 12.58 -16.89
N GLN A 299 4.09 12.06 -15.95
CA GLN A 299 5.16 11.14 -16.32
C GLN A 299 4.54 9.80 -16.75
N HIS A 300 4.35 9.62 -18.05
CA HIS A 300 3.58 8.52 -18.65
C HIS A 300 4.29 7.14 -18.67
N HIS A 301 5.51 7.03 -18.13
CA HIS A 301 6.33 5.83 -18.21
C HIS A 301 6.86 5.45 -16.81
N LEU A 302 5.97 5.01 -15.92
CA LEU A 302 6.29 4.63 -14.54
C LEU A 302 6.18 3.11 -14.30
N ASP A 303 6.19 2.33 -15.38
CA ASP A 303 6.18 0.87 -15.30
C ASP A 303 7.42 0.33 -14.56
N LEU A 304 8.46 1.17 -14.40
CA LEU A 304 9.69 0.88 -13.70
C LEU A 304 9.94 1.89 -12.57
N PRO A 305 10.38 1.43 -11.39
CA PRO A 305 10.70 2.32 -10.28
C PRO A 305 11.92 3.18 -10.61
N ILE A 306 11.89 4.42 -10.13
CA ILE A 306 13.03 5.34 -10.22
C ILE A 306 14.02 5.03 -9.12
N PHE A 307 15.30 4.94 -9.48
CA PHE A 307 16.38 4.77 -8.51
C PHE A 307 16.82 6.10 -7.93
N SER A 308 16.99 6.19 -6.61
CA SER A 308 17.58 7.36 -5.97
C SER A 308 18.99 7.62 -6.51
N PHE A 309 19.31 8.89 -6.77
CA PHE A 309 20.65 9.27 -7.19
C PHE A 309 21.49 9.71 -5.99
N VAL A 310 22.66 9.09 -5.83
CA VAL A 310 23.66 9.44 -4.82
C VAL A 310 24.87 10.04 -5.54
N PRO A 311 25.23 11.31 -5.25
CA PRO A 311 26.41 11.92 -5.84
C PRO A 311 27.68 11.09 -5.60
N TYR A 312 28.53 11.02 -6.62
CA TYR A 312 29.81 10.31 -6.51
C TYR A 312 30.73 11.05 -5.54
N PRO A 313 31.34 10.37 -4.56
CA PRO A 313 32.14 11.06 -3.56
C PRO A 313 33.45 11.58 -4.14
N ILE A 314 33.76 12.83 -3.80
CA ILE A 314 35.02 13.48 -4.10
C ILE A 314 35.81 13.54 -2.79
N CYS A 315 37.02 12.98 -2.80
CA CYS A 315 37.88 12.97 -1.63
C CYS A 315 38.19 14.42 -1.22
N PRO A 316 37.84 14.87 0.01
CA PRO A 316 38.03 16.25 0.42
C PRO A 316 39.50 16.69 0.43
N GLU A 317 40.42 15.76 0.72
CA GLU A 317 41.86 16.02 0.83
C GLU A 317 42.54 16.19 -0.54
N THR A 318 42.11 15.41 -1.53
CA THR A 318 42.75 15.38 -2.86
C THR A 318 41.96 16.12 -3.93
N GLY A 319 40.67 16.37 -3.70
CA GLY A 319 39.74 16.92 -4.70
C GLY A 319 39.47 15.97 -5.88
N LEU A 320 39.92 14.71 -5.79
CA LEU A 320 39.77 13.72 -6.84
C LEU A 320 38.62 12.73 -6.51
N PRO A 321 37.99 12.14 -7.54
CA PRO A 321 37.01 11.07 -7.34
C PRO A 321 37.62 9.92 -6.52
N GLY A 322 36.90 9.44 -5.51
CA GLY A 322 37.29 8.24 -4.78
C GLY A 322 37.42 7.04 -5.73
N ARG A 323 38.40 6.16 -5.55
CA ARG A 323 38.50 4.95 -6.38
C ARG A 323 37.51 3.91 -5.87
N MET A 324 36.50 3.59 -6.66
CA MET A 324 35.42 2.67 -6.24
C MET A 324 35.28 1.50 -7.22
N ASN A 325 35.03 0.30 -6.69
CA ASN A 325 34.74 -0.91 -7.46
C ASN A 325 33.22 -1.13 -7.53
N LEU A 326 32.49 -0.19 -8.11
CA LEU A 326 31.03 -0.30 -8.25
C LEU A 326 30.66 -0.92 -9.61
N PRO A 327 29.70 -1.85 -9.67
CA PRO A 327 29.26 -2.43 -10.93
C PRO A 327 28.56 -1.41 -11.84
N VAL A 328 28.79 -1.54 -13.15
CA VAL A 328 28.10 -0.74 -14.17
C VAL A 328 26.64 -1.17 -14.28
N LEU A 329 25.73 -0.20 -14.34
CA LEU A 329 24.30 -0.44 -14.54
C LEU A 329 24.04 -1.08 -15.90
N GLN A 330 23.44 -2.27 -15.88
CA GLN A 330 23.02 -3.01 -17.08
C GLN A 330 21.50 -3.12 -17.11
N LEU A 331 20.81 -2.09 -17.64
CA LEU A 331 19.35 -1.94 -17.62
C LEU A 331 18.61 -3.21 -18.06
N GLU A 332 19.03 -3.85 -19.16
CA GLU A 332 18.40 -5.06 -19.67
C GLU A 332 18.44 -6.24 -18.69
N LYS A 333 19.49 -6.34 -17.87
CA LYS A 333 19.61 -7.37 -16.83
C LYS A 333 18.83 -6.96 -15.59
N VAL A 334 18.98 -5.73 -15.14
CA VAL A 334 18.32 -5.21 -13.94
C VAL A 334 16.79 -5.41 -13.99
N PHE A 335 16.15 -5.13 -15.13
CA PHE A 335 14.70 -5.31 -15.27
C PHE A 335 14.25 -6.75 -15.50
N LYS A 336 15.09 -7.58 -16.14
CA LYS A 336 14.82 -9.02 -16.25
C LYS A 336 14.92 -9.75 -14.90
N PHE A 337 15.66 -9.18 -13.95
CA PHE A 337 16.05 -9.86 -12.72
C PHE A 337 15.58 -9.17 -11.44
N GLY A 338 14.51 -8.37 -11.53
CA GLY A 338 13.85 -7.82 -10.34
C GLY A 338 14.66 -6.79 -9.56
N GLY A 339 15.59 -6.07 -10.21
CA GLY A 339 16.33 -4.99 -9.55
C GLY A 339 17.54 -5.44 -8.73
N LEU A 340 18.09 -6.63 -8.97
CA LEU A 340 19.23 -7.17 -8.24
C LEU A 340 20.59 -6.87 -8.92
N MET A 341 21.65 -6.87 -8.11
CA MET A 341 23.05 -6.79 -8.50
C MET A 341 23.89 -7.76 -7.66
N GLN A 342 25.14 -8.01 -8.06
CA GLN A 342 26.10 -8.70 -7.21
C GLN A 342 26.88 -7.69 -6.37
N ASP A 343 26.97 -7.95 -5.06
CA ASP A 343 27.86 -7.23 -4.16
C ASP A 343 29.31 -7.47 -4.61
N PRO A 344 30.10 -6.43 -4.95
CA PRO A 344 31.48 -6.60 -5.41
C PRO A 344 32.41 -7.23 -4.36
N ILE A 345 32.02 -7.23 -3.09
CA ILE A 345 32.86 -7.75 -1.99
C ILE A 345 32.52 -9.20 -1.68
N THR A 346 31.26 -9.49 -1.38
CA THR A 346 30.84 -10.84 -1.00
C THR A 346 30.48 -11.70 -2.21
N GLY A 347 30.15 -11.09 -3.35
CA GLY A 347 29.59 -11.75 -4.52
C GLY A 347 28.12 -12.14 -4.37
N MET A 348 27.49 -11.86 -3.21
CA MET A 348 26.08 -12.17 -2.96
C MET A 348 25.17 -11.32 -3.84
N GLU A 349 24.03 -11.87 -4.21
CA GLU A 349 22.95 -11.08 -4.82
C GLU A 349 22.30 -10.16 -3.78
N VAL A 350 22.18 -8.90 -4.16
CA VAL A 350 21.67 -7.81 -3.33
C VAL A 350 20.82 -6.87 -4.19
N PRO A 351 19.80 -6.21 -3.62
CA PRO A 351 19.01 -5.25 -4.36
C PRO A 351 19.80 -3.99 -4.71
N ILE A 352 19.46 -3.38 -5.84
CA ILE A 352 19.92 -2.05 -6.22
C ILE A 352 19.08 -1.03 -5.45
N LEU A 353 19.73 -0.27 -4.58
CA LEU A 353 19.08 0.69 -3.69
C LEU A 353 19.18 2.12 -4.22
N ALA A 354 20.22 2.41 -4.99
CA ALA A 354 20.48 3.71 -5.58
C ALA A 354 21.43 3.57 -6.77
N ILE A 355 21.68 4.66 -7.47
CA ILE A 355 22.71 4.73 -8.49
C ILE A 355 23.60 5.97 -8.33
N THR A 356 24.76 5.93 -8.94
CA THR A 356 25.66 7.08 -9.06
C THR A 356 26.21 7.19 -10.49
N ALA A 357 26.82 8.32 -10.82
CA ALA A 357 27.46 8.55 -12.13
C ALA A 357 28.96 8.73 -11.93
N HIS A 358 29.76 7.95 -12.66
CA HIS A 358 31.21 8.12 -12.60
C HIS A 358 31.61 9.47 -13.22
N PRO A 359 32.31 10.35 -12.48
CA PRO A 359 32.48 11.76 -12.87
C PRO A 359 33.31 11.96 -14.14
N GLN A 360 34.18 11.02 -14.50
CA GLN A 360 35.04 11.12 -15.68
C GLN A 360 34.51 10.38 -16.91
N THR A 361 33.76 9.29 -16.70
CA THR A 361 33.31 8.41 -17.80
C THR A 361 31.83 8.57 -18.11
N GLY A 362 31.06 9.21 -17.23
CA GLY A 362 29.61 9.33 -17.34
C GLY A 362 28.86 8.01 -17.19
N GLN A 363 29.55 6.92 -16.81
CA GLN A 363 28.91 5.61 -16.65
C GLN A 363 28.04 5.59 -15.40
N TRP A 364 26.82 5.06 -15.55
CA TRP A 364 25.92 4.78 -14.43
C TRP A 364 26.40 3.56 -13.67
N LEU A 365 26.53 3.69 -12.35
CA LEU A 365 27.01 2.65 -11.45
C LEU A 365 25.93 2.32 -10.42
N THR A 366 25.72 1.04 -10.12
CA THR A 366 24.70 0.57 -9.18
C THR A 366 25.20 0.55 -7.75
N LEU A 367 24.34 0.97 -6.81
CA LEU A 367 24.61 0.94 -5.38
C LEU A 367 23.75 -0.12 -4.70
N GLY A 368 24.42 -1.08 -4.10
CA GLY A 368 23.86 -2.18 -3.33
C GLY A 368 25.01 -2.92 -2.67
N GLY A 369 24.72 -3.71 -1.65
CA GLY A 369 25.77 -4.43 -0.93
C GLY A 369 25.22 -5.27 0.19
N THR A 370 26.12 -5.85 0.97
CA THR A 370 25.79 -6.57 2.19
C THR A 370 26.27 -5.82 3.43
N TYR A 371 25.68 -6.12 4.57
CA TYR A 371 26.10 -5.56 5.86
C TYR A 371 25.91 -6.57 6.99
N LEU A 372 26.49 -6.27 8.16
CA LEU A 372 26.28 -7.06 9.36
C LEU A 372 24.94 -6.68 10.00
N ASN A 373 23.98 -7.60 9.96
CA ASN A 373 22.67 -7.41 10.57
C ASN A 373 22.83 -7.25 12.10
N PRO A 374 22.38 -6.14 12.71
CA PRO A 374 22.56 -5.89 14.13
C PRO A 374 21.74 -6.83 15.02
N LEU A 375 20.69 -7.47 14.48
CA LEU A 375 19.91 -8.47 15.21
C LEU A 375 20.65 -9.79 15.28
N THR A 376 21.20 -10.29 14.17
CA THR A 376 21.77 -11.65 14.10
C THR A 376 23.29 -11.71 14.12
N GLY A 377 23.99 -10.60 13.89
CA GLY A 377 25.44 -10.56 13.71
C GLY A 377 25.94 -11.21 12.41
N MET A 378 25.02 -11.57 11.51
CA MET A 378 25.34 -12.26 10.25
C MET A 378 25.28 -11.30 9.07
N VAL A 379 26.08 -11.60 8.04
CA VAL A 379 26.05 -10.90 6.76
C VAL A 379 24.67 -11.10 6.11
N THR A 380 24.06 -10.01 5.64
CA THR A 380 22.76 -10.02 4.97
C THR A 380 22.73 -8.94 3.88
N PRO A 381 21.91 -9.11 2.83
CA PRO A 381 21.68 -8.04 1.85
C PRO A 381 21.20 -6.75 2.51
N LEU A 382 21.75 -5.62 2.04
CA LEU A 382 21.33 -4.29 2.44
C LEU A 382 19.97 -3.98 1.81
N GLU A 383 18.99 -3.57 2.61
CA GLU A 383 17.61 -3.31 2.19
C GLU A 383 17.06 -2.07 2.89
N ILE A 384 16.30 -1.22 2.17
CA ILE A 384 15.53 -0.14 2.80
C ILE A 384 14.44 -0.77 3.68
N GLY A 385 14.31 -0.23 4.89
CA GLY A 385 13.45 -0.75 5.94
C GLY A 385 14.13 -1.80 6.82
N GLY A 386 15.28 -2.38 6.41
CA GLY A 386 16.02 -3.37 7.20
C GLY A 386 16.63 -2.80 8.49
N PRO A 387 17.03 -3.63 9.47
CA PRO A 387 17.53 -3.14 10.76
C PRO A 387 18.98 -2.65 10.68
N MET A 388 19.28 -1.50 11.25
CA MET A 388 20.65 -1.00 11.45
C MET A 388 20.85 -0.47 12.87
N LYS A 389 22.10 -0.31 13.30
CA LYS A 389 22.43 0.44 14.52
C LYS A 389 22.61 1.90 14.16
N ALA A 390 21.83 2.78 14.79
CA ALA A 390 22.02 4.22 14.68
C ALA A 390 23.37 4.64 15.27
N GLN A 391 24.17 5.41 14.53
CA GLN A 391 25.49 5.83 14.99
C GLN A 391 25.43 6.70 16.26
N GLU A 392 24.47 7.62 16.34
CA GLU A 392 24.35 8.56 17.46
C GLU A 392 23.72 7.93 18.71
N SER A 393 22.64 7.15 18.53
CA SER A 393 21.86 6.62 19.66
C SER A 393 22.20 5.17 20.05
N GLY A 394 22.89 4.43 19.19
CA GLY A 394 23.17 3.00 19.38
C GLY A 394 21.96 2.06 19.26
N LYS A 395 20.74 2.63 19.12
CA LYS A 395 19.48 1.88 19.02
C LYS A 395 19.36 1.15 17.69
N THR A 396 18.55 0.09 17.68
CA THR A 396 18.21 -0.62 16.44
C THR A 396 17.03 0.06 15.74
N VAL A 397 17.26 0.56 14.53
CA VAL A 397 16.32 1.40 13.75
C VAL A 397 16.25 0.93 12.29
N PRO A 398 15.19 1.27 11.52
CA PRO A 398 15.15 0.97 10.10
C PRO A 398 16.17 1.80 9.29
N ILE A 399 16.67 1.20 8.20
CA ILE A 399 17.43 1.88 7.15
C ILE A 399 16.46 2.70 6.30
N LEU A 400 16.67 4.01 6.21
CA LEU A 400 15.80 4.97 5.52
C LEU A 400 16.46 5.61 4.28
N GLY A 401 17.69 5.21 3.97
CA GLY A 401 18.43 5.69 2.81
C GLY A 401 19.80 5.04 2.73
N VAL A 402 20.52 5.33 1.64
CA VAL A 402 21.91 4.89 1.46
C VAL A 402 22.77 6.02 0.95
N SER A 403 24.06 5.97 1.25
CA SER A 403 25.08 6.85 0.70
C SER A 403 26.37 6.10 0.41
N LEU A 404 27.40 6.82 0.01
CA LEU A 404 28.73 6.28 -0.27
C LEU A 404 29.71 6.82 0.75
N ASP A 405 30.54 5.94 1.30
CA ASP A 405 31.64 6.34 2.15
C ASP A 405 32.72 7.05 1.32
N ASN A 406 33.10 8.27 1.72
CA ASN A 406 34.03 9.11 0.97
C ASN A 406 35.45 8.50 0.86
N ASN A 407 35.81 7.57 1.76
CA ASN A 407 37.16 7.02 1.86
C ASN A 407 37.28 5.62 1.25
N THR A 408 36.32 4.75 1.56
CA THR A 408 36.31 3.33 1.21
C THR A 408 35.48 3.03 -0.03
N GLY A 409 34.54 3.92 -0.35
CA GLY A 409 33.57 3.74 -1.42
C GLY A 409 32.52 2.66 -1.18
N LEU A 410 32.36 2.22 0.06
CA LEU A 410 31.32 1.29 0.46
C LEU A 410 29.95 1.97 0.53
N VAL A 411 28.90 1.20 0.28
CA VAL A 411 27.53 1.67 0.46
C VAL A 411 27.20 1.72 1.95
N LEU A 412 26.82 2.90 2.44
CA LEU A 412 26.51 3.14 3.84
C LEU A 412 24.99 3.17 4.06
N PRO A 413 24.43 2.37 4.98
CA PRO A 413 23.06 2.55 5.45
C PRO A 413 22.90 3.86 6.22
N LEU A 414 21.79 4.57 5.99
CA LEU A 414 21.40 5.76 6.72
C LEU A 414 20.11 5.52 7.49
N GLY A 415 20.06 5.93 8.76
CA GLY A 415 18.92 5.72 9.65
C GLY A 415 19.16 6.40 11.00
N GLY A 416 18.13 6.43 11.86
CA GLY A 416 18.31 6.84 13.26
C GLY A 416 18.34 8.35 13.52
N LEU A 417 18.02 9.18 12.52
CA LEU A 417 17.97 10.63 12.69
C LEU A 417 16.88 11.02 13.69
N GLN A 418 17.20 11.87 14.67
CA GLN A 418 16.23 12.38 15.63
C GLN A 418 15.66 13.73 15.19
N GLY A 419 14.37 13.92 15.43
CA GLY A 419 13.68 15.19 15.22
C GLY A 419 13.90 16.17 16.37
N PRO A 420 13.35 17.38 16.28
CA PRO A 420 13.50 18.41 17.32
C PRO A 420 12.96 18.00 18.70
N SER A 421 11.98 17.08 18.75
CA SER A 421 11.41 16.52 19.97
C SER A 421 12.27 15.41 20.60
N GLY A 422 13.33 14.96 19.93
CA GLY A 422 14.13 13.79 20.31
C GLY A 422 13.56 12.45 19.80
N ASP A 423 12.40 12.47 19.13
CA ASP A 423 11.80 11.28 18.53
C ASP A 423 12.52 10.90 17.23
N LEU A 424 12.55 9.60 16.90
CA LEU A 424 13.08 9.11 15.63
C LEU A 424 12.28 9.71 14.46
N LEU A 425 12.93 10.32 13.47
CA LEU A 425 12.25 10.72 12.25
C LEU A 425 12.08 9.54 11.31
N LEU A 426 10.86 9.34 10.83
CA LEU A 426 10.46 8.25 9.94
C LEU A 426 9.80 8.81 8.66
N PRO A 427 9.76 8.03 7.57
CA PRO A 427 9.02 8.43 6.37
C PRO A 427 7.56 8.80 6.72
N GLY A 428 7.12 9.94 6.23
CA GLY A 428 5.80 10.51 6.55
C GLY A 428 5.82 11.57 7.66
N ASP A 429 6.88 11.65 8.48
CA ASP A 429 6.99 12.70 9.50
C ASP A 429 7.20 14.09 8.86
N PRO A 430 6.67 15.16 9.47
CA PRO A 430 6.91 16.53 9.02
C PRO A 430 8.30 17.03 9.46
N PHE A 431 8.97 17.78 8.59
CA PHE A 431 10.18 18.53 8.92
C PHE A 431 10.21 19.88 8.19
N VAL A 432 11.13 20.77 8.58
CA VAL A 432 11.33 22.06 7.91
C VAL A 432 12.49 21.93 6.92
N GLU A 433 12.22 22.13 5.64
CA GLU A 433 13.24 22.12 4.59
C GLU A 433 14.19 23.33 4.80
N PRO A 434 15.50 23.10 5.03
CA PRO A 434 16.39 24.11 5.58
C PRO A 434 16.68 25.29 4.64
N LEU A 435 16.58 25.11 3.32
CA LEU A 435 16.88 26.16 2.35
C LEU A 435 15.72 27.13 2.16
N SER A 436 14.47 26.65 2.12
CA SER A 436 13.27 27.46 1.92
C SER A 436 12.54 27.81 3.21
N GLY A 437 12.72 27.04 4.29
CA GLY A 437 11.99 27.19 5.55
C GLY A 437 10.55 26.67 5.47
N LYS A 438 10.20 25.95 4.41
CA LYS A 438 8.86 25.39 4.22
C LYS A 438 8.73 24.06 4.93
N MET A 439 7.52 23.77 5.39
CA MET A 439 7.18 22.44 5.89
C MET A 439 7.23 21.44 4.74
N ALA A 440 7.88 20.31 4.95
CA ALA A 440 7.99 19.22 4.01
C ALA A 440 7.75 17.89 4.74
N ARG A 441 7.41 16.85 4.00
CA ARG A 441 7.25 15.50 4.54
C ARG A 441 8.51 14.69 4.26
N MET A 442 9.10 14.11 5.29
CA MET A 442 10.28 13.29 5.14
C MET A 442 9.94 12.03 4.32
N GLN A 443 10.81 11.68 3.38
CA GLN A 443 10.72 10.45 2.59
C GLN A 443 11.91 9.52 2.78
N GLY A 444 13.05 10.08 3.19
CA GLY A 444 14.26 9.32 3.42
C GLY A 444 15.35 10.18 4.02
N LEU A 445 16.53 9.59 4.12
CA LEU A 445 17.74 10.23 4.63
C LEU A 445 18.83 10.26 3.56
N SER A 446 19.62 11.34 3.59
CA SER A 446 20.79 11.51 2.73
C SER A 446 21.98 11.96 3.56
N LEU A 447 23.19 11.75 3.05
CA LEU A 447 24.42 12.26 3.65
C LEU A 447 24.80 13.57 2.97
N GLN A 448 24.91 14.64 3.74
CA GLN A 448 25.39 15.94 3.27
C GLN A 448 26.52 16.41 4.19
N GLN A 449 27.72 16.60 3.64
CA GLN A 449 28.91 17.01 4.41
C GLN A 449 29.13 16.12 5.65
N ASP A 450 29.10 14.80 5.47
CA ASP A 450 29.23 13.77 6.51
C ASP A 450 28.15 13.82 7.62
N LYS A 451 27.06 14.56 7.41
CA LYS A 451 25.91 14.61 8.31
C LYS A 451 24.68 13.99 7.68
N VAL A 452 24.00 13.15 8.44
CA VAL A 452 22.72 12.57 8.03
C VAL A 452 21.64 13.64 8.12
N VAL A 453 20.94 13.88 7.02
CA VAL A 453 19.88 14.90 6.93
C VAL A 453 18.62 14.33 6.27
N PRO A 454 17.43 14.80 6.65
CA PRO A 454 16.18 14.36 6.04
C PRO A 454 15.99 15.04 4.67
N HIS A 455 15.33 14.35 3.75
CA HIS A 455 14.90 14.91 2.48
C HIS A 455 13.45 14.54 2.18
N ALA A 456 12.84 15.33 1.29
CA ALA A 456 11.45 15.17 0.86
C ALA A 456 11.31 14.50 -0.51
N GLY A 457 12.39 14.34 -1.28
CA GLY A 457 12.30 13.64 -2.56
C GLY A 457 12.20 12.12 -2.39
N GLY A 458 11.47 11.48 -3.31
CA GLY A 458 11.32 10.03 -3.36
C GLY A 458 10.32 9.59 -4.42
N TYR A 459 10.33 8.30 -4.78
CA TYR A 459 9.43 7.76 -5.80
C TYR A 459 7.95 7.96 -5.44
N GLN A 460 7.60 7.78 -4.16
CA GLN A 460 6.26 8.03 -3.64
C GLN A 460 5.77 9.45 -3.93
N VAL A 461 6.59 10.48 -3.62
CA VAL A 461 6.23 11.89 -3.78
C VAL A 461 5.97 12.24 -5.24
N MET A 462 6.67 11.59 -6.16
CA MET A 462 6.43 11.75 -7.58
C MET A 462 5.13 11.08 -8.03
N LEU A 463 4.80 9.88 -7.53
CA LEU A 463 3.51 9.22 -7.82
C LEU A 463 2.34 10.06 -7.32
N GLU A 464 2.44 10.57 -6.09
CA GLU A 464 1.46 11.49 -5.51
C GLU A 464 1.29 12.77 -6.35
N ALA A 465 2.40 13.36 -6.79
CA ALA A 465 2.36 14.53 -7.66
C ALA A 465 1.67 14.22 -9.00
N ASN A 466 1.89 13.03 -9.58
CA ASN A 466 1.21 12.63 -10.81
C ASN A 466 -0.31 12.48 -10.63
N VAL A 467 -0.77 11.94 -9.49
CA VAL A 467 -2.21 11.90 -9.17
C VAL A 467 -2.78 13.32 -9.12
N LEU A 468 -2.10 14.25 -8.45
CA LEU A 468 -2.53 15.65 -8.33
C LEU A 468 -2.49 16.40 -9.68
N ILE A 469 -1.48 16.16 -10.50
CA ILE A 469 -1.39 16.69 -11.87
C ILE A 469 -2.57 16.18 -12.70
N ALA A 470 -2.87 14.88 -12.64
CA ALA A 470 -3.98 14.29 -13.37
C ALA A 470 -5.33 14.87 -12.92
N GLN A 471 -5.56 15.00 -11.61
CA GLN A 471 -6.74 15.68 -11.07
C GLN A 471 -6.83 17.14 -11.54
N THR A 472 -5.70 17.85 -11.60
CA THR A 472 -5.64 19.21 -12.14
C THR A 472 -6.00 19.26 -13.63
N LEU A 473 -5.59 18.27 -14.43
CA LEU A 473 -5.96 18.17 -15.84
C LEU A 473 -7.46 17.95 -16.02
N VAL A 474 -8.09 17.12 -15.19
CA VAL A 474 -9.55 16.93 -15.14
C VAL A 474 -10.24 18.27 -14.85
N VAL A 475 -9.81 18.99 -13.81
CA VAL A 475 -10.37 20.32 -13.47
C VAL A 475 -10.18 21.32 -14.61
N LYS A 476 -9.01 21.34 -15.26
CA LYS A 476 -8.74 22.21 -16.42
C LYS A 476 -9.65 21.86 -17.61
N ALA A 477 -9.93 20.59 -17.86
CA ALA A 477 -10.86 20.17 -18.91
C ALA A 477 -12.29 20.66 -18.64
N LEU A 478 -12.76 20.55 -17.40
CA LEU A 478 -14.07 21.08 -16.98
C LEU A 478 -14.14 22.61 -17.10
N GLN A 479 -13.08 23.32 -16.71
CA GLN A 479 -12.99 24.77 -16.88
C GLN A 479 -13.03 25.20 -18.36
N LYS A 480 -12.30 24.49 -19.23
CA LYS A 480 -12.36 24.72 -20.68
C LYS A 480 -13.77 24.52 -21.22
N TYR A 481 -14.44 23.46 -20.81
CA TYR A 481 -15.82 23.19 -21.21
C TYR A 481 -16.79 24.30 -20.77
N LYS A 482 -16.70 24.75 -19.51
CA LYS A 482 -17.47 25.90 -19.01
C LYS A 482 -17.29 27.15 -19.88
N VAL A 483 -16.05 27.46 -20.26
CA VAL A 483 -15.74 28.61 -21.13
C VAL A 483 -16.33 28.43 -22.53
N SER A 484 -16.34 27.21 -23.06
CA SER A 484 -16.94 26.91 -24.38
C SER A 484 -18.47 27.10 -24.38
N ILE A 485 -19.19 26.56 -23.39
CA ILE A 485 -20.65 26.76 -23.26
C ILE A 485 -21.00 28.24 -23.10
N GLY A 486 -20.18 29.00 -22.37
CA GLY A 486 -20.39 30.44 -22.18
C GLY A 486 -20.24 31.27 -23.46
N LYS A 487 -19.57 30.75 -24.51
CA LYS A 487 -19.32 31.45 -25.78
C LYS A 487 -20.24 31.01 -26.91
N ASP A 488 -20.57 29.72 -26.99
CA ASP A 488 -21.42 29.17 -28.04
C ASP A 488 -22.32 28.05 -27.50
N LEU A 489 -23.62 28.32 -27.45
CA LEU A 489 -24.65 27.42 -26.93
C LEU A 489 -24.86 26.17 -27.81
N SER A 490 -24.31 26.13 -29.02
CA SER A 490 -24.44 25.01 -29.95
C SER A 490 -23.34 23.94 -29.84
N SER A 491 -22.35 24.15 -28.95
CA SER A 491 -21.14 23.33 -28.84
C SER A 491 -21.20 22.18 -27.81
N THR A 492 -22.39 21.80 -27.34
CA THR A 492 -22.57 21.08 -26.07
C THR A 492 -22.24 19.57 -26.07
N GLY A 493 -22.07 18.94 -27.23
CA GLY A 493 -21.77 17.50 -27.33
C GLY A 493 -20.32 17.04 -27.10
N THR A 494 -19.44 17.89 -26.52
CA THR A 494 -17.97 17.65 -26.54
C THR A 494 -17.33 17.30 -25.19
N LEU A 495 -18.03 17.41 -24.05
CA LEU A 495 -17.40 17.16 -22.74
C LEU A 495 -16.95 15.70 -22.54
N PRO A 496 -17.78 14.67 -22.82
CA PRO A 496 -17.40 13.28 -22.54
C PRO A 496 -16.08 12.89 -23.22
N LYS A 497 -15.88 13.31 -24.47
CA LYS A 497 -14.64 13.09 -25.23
C LYS A 497 -13.45 13.90 -24.70
N SER A 498 -13.68 15.10 -24.19
CA SER A 498 -12.61 15.93 -23.61
C SER A 498 -12.17 15.47 -22.22
N LEU A 499 -13.01 14.71 -21.50
CA LEU A 499 -12.75 14.25 -20.14
C LEU A 499 -12.16 12.83 -20.10
N GLU A 500 -12.45 11.99 -21.09
CA GLU A 500 -12.01 10.59 -21.18
C GLU A 500 -10.49 10.44 -21.00
N GLY A 501 -9.67 11.22 -21.72
CA GLY A 501 -8.22 11.18 -21.60
C GLY A 501 -7.70 11.58 -20.20
N PRO A 502 -8.06 12.76 -19.66
CA PRO A 502 -7.69 13.17 -18.31
C PRO A 502 -8.17 12.23 -17.20
N GLU A 503 -9.37 11.68 -17.32
CA GLU A 503 -9.92 10.74 -16.34
C GLU A 503 -9.17 9.40 -16.37
N GLU A 504 -8.85 8.88 -17.55
CA GLU A 504 -8.08 7.66 -17.68
C GLU A 504 -6.66 7.85 -17.12
N ALA A 505 -6.01 8.97 -17.45
CA ALA A 505 -4.70 9.28 -16.90
C ALA A 505 -4.71 9.42 -15.36
N MET A 506 -5.81 9.94 -14.79
CA MET A 506 -6.01 9.99 -13.34
C MET A 506 -6.16 8.59 -12.73
N LYS A 507 -6.93 7.70 -13.35
CA LYS A 507 -7.08 6.30 -12.91
C LYS A 507 -5.75 5.56 -12.97
N THR A 508 -5.00 5.70 -14.07
CA THR A 508 -3.67 5.09 -14.22
C THR A 508 -2.69 5.61 -13.17
N ALA A 509 -2.62 6.93 -12.97
CA ALA A 509 -1.73 7.51 -11.96
C ALA A 509 -2.06 7.03 -10.54
N LEU A 510 -3.34 6.94 -10.20
CA LEU A 510 -3.78 6.40 -8.91
C LEU A 510 -3.42 4.92 -8.76
N ALA A 511 -3.61 4.11 -9.81
CA ALA A 511 -3.28 2.69 -9.76
C ALA A 511 -1.80 2.48 -9.44
N HIS A 512 -0.90 3.16 -10.15
CA HIS A 512 0.55 3.07 -9.88
C HIS A 512 0.91 3.51 -8.46
N HIS A 513 0.28 4.58 -7.97
CA HIS A 513 0.48 5.07 -6.61
C HIS A 513 0.05 4.06 -5.54
N LEU A 514 -1.16 3.50 -5.69
CA LEU A 514 -1.70 2.49 -4.77
C LEU A 514 -0.88 1.20 -4.79
N ASP A 515 -0.47 0.73 -5.97
CA ASP A 515 0.38 -0.46 -6.11
C ASP A 515 1.70 -0.28 -5.34
N TYR A 516 2.29 0.91 -5.43
CA TYR A 516 3.52 1.23 -4.70
C TYR A 516 3.31 1.28 -3.18
N LEU A 517 2.25 1.93 -2.69
CA LEU A 517 1.96 1.99 -1.25
C LEU A 517 1.63 0.60 -0.67
N MET A 518 0.94 -0.26 -1.44
CA MET A 518 0.69 -1.65 -1.06
C MET A 518 1.98 -2.44 -0.94
N TYR A 519 2.89 -2.30 -1.90
CA TYR A 519 4.22 -2.92 -1.83
C TYR A 519 5.00 -2.47 -0.59
N GLN A 520 5.02 -1.17 -0.29
CA GLN A 520 5.69 -0.63 0.90
C GLN A 520 5.08 -1.20 2.19
N LEU A 521 3.75 -1.22 2.29
CA LEU A 521 3.07 -1.75 3.47
C LEU A 521 3.39 -3.23 3.68
N GLN A 522 3.35 -4.04 2.62
CA GLN A 522 3.71 -5.47 2.69
C GLN A 522 5.16 -5.67 3.14
N ASN A 523 6.09 -4.86 2.62
CA ASN A 523 7.49 -4.95 3.02
C ASN A 523 7.67 -4.60 4.51
N LEU A 524 7.03 -3.52 4.99
CA LEU A 524 7.07 -3.14 6.40
C LEU A 524 6.44 -4.20 7.31
N GLU A 525 5.32 -4.81 6.90
CA GLU A 525 4.69 -5.90 7.65
C GLU A 525 5.57 -7.15 7.70
N LYS A 526 6.23 -7.51 6.60
CA LYS A 526 7.23 -8.60 6.56
C LYS A 526 8.38 -8.35 7.53
N GLN A 527 8.93 -7.14 7.54
CA GLN A 527 10.00 -6.74 8.45
C GLN A 527 9.53 -6.77 9.91
N ARG A 528 8.31 -6.27 10.19
CA ARG A 528 7.70 -6.30 11.51
C ARG A 528 7.53 -7.73 12.00
N ASP A 529 6.97 -8.61 11.18
CA ASP A 529 6.76 -10.01 11.55
C ASP A 529 8.09 -10.74 11.82
N GLY A 530 9.13 -10.42 11.04
CA GLY A 530 10.51 -10.83 11.31
C GLY A 530 11.00 -10.35 12.69
N ALA A 531 10.83 -9.06 12.99
CA ALA A 531 11.20 -8.47 14.28
C ALA A 531 10.41 -9.10 15.44
N SER A 532 9.08 -9.24 15.32
CA SER A 532 8.22 -9.88 16.33
C SER A 532 8.63 -11.32 16.61
N ARG A 533 9.04 -12.08 15.58
CA ARG A 533 9.58 -13.43 15.76
C ARG A 533 10.86 -13.41 16.58
N VAL A 534 11.82 -12.54 16.26
CA VAL A 534 13.08 -12.41 17.01
C VAL A 534 12.83 -11.89 18.43
N LYS A 535 11.90 -10.95 18.63
CA LYS A 535 11.49 -10.49 19.97
C LYS A 535 10.94 -11.61 20.83
N ARG A 536 10.17 -12.54 20.24
CA ARG A 536 9.61 -13.68 20.97
C ARG A 536 10.67 -14.75 21.26
N THR A 537 11.49 -15.12 20.28
CA THR A 537 12.39 -16.29 20.38
C THR A 537 13.85 -15.94 20.68
N GLY A 538 14.27 -14.69 20.51
CA GLY A 538 15.66 -14.26 20.49
C GLY A 538 16.46 -14.86 19.32
N GLY A 539 15.80 -15.30 18.25
CA GLY A 539 16.46 -16.01 17.15
C GLY A 539 16.83 -17.47 17.49
N LYS A 540 16.26 -18.03 18.56
CA LYS A 540 16.39 -19.45 18.90
C LYS A 540 15.68 -20.32 17.85
N LEU A 541 16.43 -21.24 17.27
CA LEU A 541 15.98 -22.20 16.25
C LEU A 541 15.56 -23.54 16.85
N GLY A 542 16.08 -23.88 18.04
CA GLY A 542 15.82 -25.15 18.71
C GLY A 542 16.83 -25.41 19.82
N MET A 543 16.96 -26.68 20.20
CA MET A 543 18.03 -27.17 21.06
C MET A 543 18.94 -28.09 20.25
N ILE A 544 20.25 -27.98 20.47
CA ILE A 544 21.26 -28.86 19.86
C ILE A 544 22.14 -29.43 20.95
N GLN A 545 22.63 -30.64 20.72
CA GLN A 545 23.56 -31.31 21.62
C GLN A 545 24.95 -30.65 21.52
N TYR A 546 25.56 -30.36 22.67
CA TYR A 546 26.91 -29.82 22.72
C TYR A 546 27.93 -30.93 22.46
N LEU A 547 28.92 -30.66 21.60
CA LEU A 547 29.85 -31.65 21.03
C LEU A 547 30.39 -32.62 22.08
N ASN A 548 30.28 -33.93 21.80
CA ASN A 548 30.80 -35.01 22.65
C ASN A 548 30.28 -35.02 24.11
N THR A 549 29.13 -34.37 24.37
CA THR A 549 28.47 -34.36 25.68
C THR A 549 27.00 -34.75 25.55
N GLU A 550 26.34 -35.08 26.66
CA GLU A 550 24.88 -35.24 26.73
C GLU A 550 24.16 -33.91 27.03
N PHE A 551 24.91 -32.81 27.09
CA PHE A 551 24.35 -31.51 27.42
C PHE A 551 23.76 -30.82 26.19
N TRP A 552 22.71 -30.04 26.42
CA TRP A 552 21.97 -29.31 25.39
C TRP A 552 22.17 -27.81 25.53
N ILE A 553 22.35 -27.13 24.40
CA ILE A 553 22.40 -25.67 24.29
C ILE A 553 21.32 -25.16 23.33
N SER A 554 20.91 -23.91 23.49
CA SER A 554 20.00 -23.27 22.54
C SER A 554 20.75 -23.02 21.23
N ALA A 555 20.20 -23.50 20.11
CA ALA A 555 20.71 -23.16 18.79
C ALA A 555 20.26 -21.75 18.43
N VAL A 556 21.21 -20.82 18.31
CA VAL A 556 20.96 -19.42 17.99
C VAL A 556 21.65 -19.11 16.66
N PHE A 557 20.89 -18.63 15.69
CA PHE A 557 21.42 -18.35 14.34
C PHE A 557 22.61 -17.38 14.40
N GLY A 558 23.73 -17.77 13.79
CA GLY A 558 24.98 -17.01 13.73
C GLY A 558 25.91 -17.14 14.95
N MET A 559 25.45 -17.72 16.07
CA MET A 559 26.35 -18.02 17.18
C MET A 559 27.34 -19.12 16.80
N LYS A 560 28.59 -18.98 17.28
CA LYS A 560 29.65 -19.94 16.99
C LYS A 560 29.67 -21.07 18.01
N ILE A 561 29.80 -22.30 17.51
CA ILE A 561 29.99 -23.51 18.31
C ILE A 561 31.25 -24.24 17.83
N PRO A 562 31.85 -25.13 18.64
CA PRO A 562 32.89 -26.03 18.14
C PRO A 562 32.35 -26.87 16.98
N ASP A 563 33.14 -27.06 15.93
CA ASP A 563 32.75 -27.83 14.76
C ASP A 563 32.26 -29.25 15.13
N PRO A 564 31.02 -29.63 14.76
CA PRO A 564 30.52 -31.01 14.86
C PRO A 564 31.45 -32.05 14.22
N GLY A 565 32.16 -31.67 13.16
CA GLY A 565 33.15 -32.50 12.46
C GLY A 565 34.51 -32.63 13.14
N SER A 566 34.72 -31.96 14.29
CA SER A 566 35.97 -31.98 15.08
C SER A 566 37.20 -31.36 14.39
N SER A 567 37.04 -30.35 13.54
CA SER A 567 38.15 -29.61 12.89
C SER A 567 38.88 -28.58 13.77
N GLU A 568 38.63 -28.55 15.08
CA GLU A 568 39.09 -27.51 16.04
C GLU A 568 38.61 -26.07 15.74
N LEU A 569 37.90 -25.84 14.63
CA LEU A 569 37.36 -24.53 14.26
C LEU A 569 36.03 -24.23 14.98
N MET A 570 35.79 -22.93 15.18
CA MET A 570 34.51 -22.42 15.66
C MET A 570 33.63 -22.05 14.46
N VAL A 571 32.49 -22.72 14.33
CA VAL A 571 31.58 -22.63 13.17
C VAL A 571 30.26 -21.98 13.55
N PRO A 572 29.68 -21.11 12.72
CA PRO A 572 28.39 -20.48 13.02
C PRO A 572 27.23 -21.47 12.83
N VAL A 573 26.22 -21.38 13.69
CA VAL A 573 24.97 -22.13 13.53
C VAL A 573 24.10 -21.43 12.49
N LEU A 574 23.88 -22.07 11.33
CA LEU A 574 23.07 -21.52 10.23
C LEU A 574 21.62 -22.06 10.21
N GLY A 575 21.33 -23.08 11.02
CA GLY A 575 20.04 -23.76 11.00
C GLY A 575 20.00 -24.95 11.97
N VAL A 576 18.84 -25.58 12.06
CA VAL A 576 18.68 -26.89 12.73
C VAL A 576 17.76 -27.74 11.85
N GLU A 577 18.22 -28.93 11.50
CA GLU A 577 17.42 -29.94 10.80
C GLU A 577 17.28 -31.18 11.69
N CYS A 578 16.25 -32.00 11.45
CA CYS A 578 16.12 -33.27 12.15
C CYS A 578 16.67 -34.40 11.27
N ASP A 579 17.48 -35.28 11.85
CA ASP A 579 17.83 -36.55 11.23
C ASP A 579 16.53 -37.34 10.96
N TRP A 580 16.26 -37.61 9.69
CA TRP A 580 15.05 -38.32 9.27
C TRP A 580 14.94 -39.73 9.88
N LYS A 581 16.06 -40.36 10.28
CA LYS A 581 16.07 -41.70 10.91
C LYS A 581 15.83 -41.65 12.42
N THR A 582 16.46 -40.71 13.12
CA THR A 582 16.49 -40.70 14.60
C THR A 582 15.56 -39.63 15.19
N GLY A 583 15.14 -38.67 14.38
CA GLY A 583 14.43 -37.46 14.78
C GLY A 583 15.26 -36.53 15.67
N GLN A 584 16.57 -36.77 15.79
CA GLN A 584 17.44 -35.92 16.60
C GLN A 584 17.79 -34.64 15.82
N PRO A 585 17.80 -33.48 16.50
CA PRO A 585 18.17 -32.22 15.88
C PRO A 585 19.68 -32.16 15.62
N ILE A 586 20.06 -31.81 14.40
CA ILE A 586 21.43 -31.62 13.93
C ILE A 586 21.61 -30.13 13.61
N PRO A 587 22.63 -29.47 14.17
CA PRO A 587 22.95 -28.11 13.78
C PRO A 587 23.46 -28.07 12.35
N LEU A 588 22.96 -27.11 11.55
CA LEU A 588 23.56 -26.76 10.27
C LEU A 588 24.79 -25.88 10.53
N ALA A 589 25.87 -26.52 10.97
CA ALA A 589 27.13 -25.89 11.31
C ALA A 589 28.26 -26.85 10.92
N GLY A 590 29.30 -26.34 10.28
CA GLY A 590 30.41 -27.16 9.80
C GLY A 590 31.45 -26.36 9.04
N VAL A 591 32.35 -27.08 8.39
CA VAL A 591 33.47 -26.52 7.61
C VAL A 591 33.39 -26.94 6.15
N THR A 592 34.02 -26.15 5.29
CA THR A 592 34.15 -26.40 3.86
C THR A 592 35.55 -26.03 3.39
N GLU A 593 35.90 -26.39 2.15
CA GLU A 593 37.19 -26.03 1.56
C GLU A 593 37.17 -24.57 1.09
N ASP A 594 38.24 -23.83 1.42
CA ASP A 594 38.46 -22.49 0.95
C ASP A 594 38.55 -22.44 -0.58
N ALA A 595 37.88 -21.48 -1.20
CA ALA A 595 37.83 -21.38 -2.67
C ALA A 595 39.21 -21.13 -3.31
N ASP A 596 40.18 -20.58 -2.56
CA ASP A 596 41.55 -20.40 -3.04
C ASP A 596 42.47 -21.59 -2.66
N GLY A 597 41.92 -22.66 -2.08
CA GLY A 597 42.68 -23.84 -1.66
C GLY A 597 43.53 -23.63 -0.40
N LYS A 598 43.20 -22.66 0.46
CA LYS A 598 43.95 -22.36 1.69
C LYS A 598 43.65 -23.30 2.87
N GLY A 599 42.84 -24.33 2.66
CA GLY A 599 42.45 -25.31 3.67
C GLY A 599 40.98 -25.20 4.10
N LEU A 600 40.65 -25.75 5.26
CA LEU A 600 39.28 -25.75 5.78
C LEU A 600 38.90 -24.40 6.39
N VAL A 601 37.72 -23.91 6.04
CA VAL A 601 37.13 -22.67 6.57
C VAL A 601 35.71 -22.94 7.10
N PRO A 602 35.24 -22.19 8.11
CA PRO A 602 33.87 -22.30 8.60
C PRO A 602 32.84 -21.97 7.51
N ILE A 603 31.79 -22.77 7.37
CA ILE A 603 30.65 -22.45 6.49
C ILE A 603 29.97 -21.19 7.05
N THR A 604 30.18 -20.05 6.39
CA THR A 604 29.73 -18.73 6.86
C THR A 604 29.08 -17.98 5.72
N ILE A 605 27.89 -17.40 5.95
CA ILE A 605 27.18 -16.63 4.91
C ILE A 605 28.06 -15.50 4.38
N GLY A 606 28.11 -15.35 3.05
CA GLY A 606 28.90 -14.35 2.34
C GLY A 606 30.37 -14.72 2.08
N PHE A 607 30.87 -15.82 2.64
CA PHE A 607 32.19 -16.34 2.30
C PHE A 607 32.15 -17.11 0.97
N ARG A 608 33.24 -17.04 0.19
CA ARG A 608 33.36 -17.85 -1.04
C ARG A 608 33.72 -19.29 -0.68
N ALA A 609 32.95 -20.24 -1.20
CA ALA A 609 33.18 -21.67 -1.04
C ALA A 609 32.92 -22.40 -2.36
N ILE A 610 33.38 -23.64 -2.43
CA ILE A 610 33.08 -24.56 -3.52
C ILE A 610 31.87 -25.40 -3.10
N ASP A 611 30.85 -25.46 -3.96
CA ASP A 611 29.75 -26.40 -3.79
C ASP A 611 30.27 -27.84 -4.01
N PRO A 612 30.22 -28.72 -3.00
CA PRO A 612 30.75 -30.08 -3.11
C PRO A 612 29.91 -30.99 -4.01
N ILE A 613 28.68 -30.59 -4.39
CA ILE A 613 27.80 -31.36 -5.27
C ILE A 613 28.01 -30.93 -6.73
N THR A 614 28.03 -29.62 -6.99
CA THR A 614 28.11 -29.08 -8.36
C THR A 614 29.54 -28.75 -8.80
N GLY A 615 30.46 -28.55 -7.85
CA GLY A 615 31.82 -28.08 -8.12
C GLY A 615 31.90 -26.58 -8.43
N GLU A 616 30.78 -25.85 -8.39
CA GLU A 616 30.75 -24.41 -8.69
C GLU A 616 31.23 -23.58 -7.50
N MET A 617 31.89 -22.45 -7.79
CA MET A 617 32.34 -21.49 -6.78
C MET A 617 31.35 -20.32 -6.66
N GLY A 618 31.15 -19.87 -5.43
CA GLY A 618 30.31 -18.70 -5.15
C GLY A 618 30.18 -18.39 -3.66
N PRO A 619 29.40 -17.36 -3.29
CA PRO A 619 29.15 -17.07 -1.88
C PRO A 619 28.22 -18.11 -1.25
N VAL A 620 28.52 -18.46 0.00
CA VAL A 620 27.64 -19.25 0.86
C VAL A 620 26.40 -18.41 1.20
N ILE A 621 25.22 -18.94 0.92
CA ILE A 621 23.92 -18.36 1.27
C ILE A 621 23.18 -19.17 2.34
N GLY A 622 23.70 -20.35 2.69
CA GLY A 622 23.12 -21.22 3.70
C GLY A 622 23.93 -22.50 3.87
N ALA A 623 23.32 -23.48 4.55
CA ALA A 623 23.87 -24.83 4.69
C ALA A 623 22.73 -25.84 4.67
N GLN A 624 23.04 -27.09 4.32
CA GLN A 624 22.10 -28.20 4.28
C GLN A 624 22.77 -29.52 4.67
N ILE A 625 22.00 -30.50 5.12
CA ILE A 625 22.54 -31.84 5.41
C ILE A 625 22.55 -32.68 4.13
N ASN A 626 23.69 -33.30 3.84
CA ASN A 626 23.76 -34.34 2.83
C ASN A 626 22.99 -35.60 3.33
N PRO A 627 21.95 -36.06 2.62
CA PRO A 627 21.11 -37.16 3.12
C PRO A 627 21.85 -38.51 3.20
N TRP A 628 22.96 -38.66 2.48
CA TRP A 628 23.77 -39.89 2.45
C TRP A 628 24.92 -39.87 3.46
N THR A 629 25.70 -38.78 3.49
CA THR A 629 26.90 -38.69 4.35
C THR A 629 26.61 -38.12 5.73
N LYS A 630 25.43 -37.50 5.93
CA LYS A 630 25.07 -36.70 7.11
C LYS A 630 26.00 -35.50 7.37
N ALA A 631 26.90 -35.19 6.44
CA ALA A 631 27.75 -34.01 6.53
C ALA A 631 26.94 -32.75 6.21
N VAL A 632 27.25 -31.66 6.91
CA VAL A 632 26.70 -30.34 6.60
C VAL A 632 27.50 -29.76 5.42
N LEU A 633 26.81 -29.45 4.34
CA LEU A 633 27.40 -28.87 3.13
C LEU A 633 26.98 -27.41 2.97
N PRO A 634 27.86 -26.53 2.46
CA PRO A 634 27.47 -25.16 2.13
C PRO A 634 26.44 -25.16 1.00
N VAL A 635 25.45 -24.26 1.10
CA VAL A 635 24.62 -23.89 -0.04
C VAL A 635 25.26 -22.66 -0.67
N VAL A 636 25.73 -22.81 -1.90
CA VAL A 636 26.49 -21.78 -2.62
C VAL A 636 25.62 -21.18 -3.73
N GLN A 637 25.66 -19.86 -3.87
CA GLN A 637 25.04 -19.17 -4.99
C GLN A 637 26.00 -19.16 -6.18
N SER A 638 25.62 -19.78 -7.30
CA SER A 638 26.50 -19.94 -8.46
C SER A 638 26.85 -18.61 -9.15
N GLN A 639 28.13 -18.39 -9.46
CA GLN A 639 28.58 -17.19 -10.18
C GLN A 639 28.15 -17.26 -11.66
N GLY A 640 27.03 -16.60 -11.98
CA GLY A 640 26.51 -16.48 -13.35
C GLY A 640 25.00 -16.54 -13.48
N CYS A 641 24.27 -16.87 -12.41
CA CYS A 641 22.81 -16.97 -12.43
C CYS A 641 22.15 -15.77 -11.74
N LEU A 642 21.79 -14.72 -12.49
CA LEU A 642 20.46 -14.13 -12.27
C LEU A 642 19.55 -14.90 -13.24
N PRO A 643 18.52 -15.69 -12.84
CA PRO A 643 17.61 -15.56 -11.68
C PRO A 643 17.43 -16.85 -10.83
N ARG A 644 16.65 -16.79 -9.72
CA ARG A 644 15.63 -17.82 -9.38
C ARG A 644 14.46 -17.28 -8.54
N GLU A 645 13.29 -17.23 -9.15
CA GLU A 645 12.23 -18.19 -8.81
C GLU A 645 11.85 -18.85 -10.14
N ASN A 646 12.08 -20.16 -10.29
CA ASN A 646 11.16 -20.91 -11.14
C ASN A 646 9.88 -20.96 -10.32
N VAL A 647 9.12 -19.85 -10.33
CA VAL A 647 7.75 -19.85 -9.83
C VAL A 647 7.11 -21.00 -10.56
N ASP A 648 6.59 -21.96 -9.81
CA ASP A 648 5.90 -23.11 -10.37
C ASP A 648 4.93 -22.58 -11.45
N PRO A 649 5.16 -22.88 -12.74
CA PRO A 649 4.36 -22.31 -13.82
C PRO A 649 2.87 -22.59 -13.64
N ASP A 650 2.54 -23.72 -13.00
CA ASP A 650 1.17 -24.10 -12.68
C ASP A 650 0.60 -23.26 -11.53
N LEU A 651 1.41 -22.93 -10.52
CA LEU A 651 1.04 -21.99 -9.45
C LEU A 651 0.84 -20.58 -10.00
N LEU A 652 1.76 -20.10 -10.85
CA LEU A 652 1.66 -18.80 -11.48
C LEU A 652 0.41 -18.73 -12.38
N ALA A 653 0.16 -19.76 -13.19
CA ALA A 653 -1.03 -19.84 -14.01
C ALA A 653 -2.32 -19.88 -13.15
N ALA A 654 -2.31 -20.59 -12.02
CA ALA A 654 -3.42 -20.66 -11.09
C ALA A 654 -3.70 -19.30 -10.41
N LEU A 655 -2.65 -18.55 -10.06
CA LEU A 655 -2.71 -17.20 -9.50
C LEU A 655 -3.20 -16.18 -10.53
N VAL A 656 -2.64 -16.19 -11.74
CA VAL A 656 -3.08 -15.32 -12.85
C VAL A 656 -4.55 -15.57 -13.18
N LYS A 657 -4.97 -16.84 -13.24
CA LYS A 657 -6.39 -17.21 -13.44
C LYS A 657 -7.27 -16.70 -12.30
N GLU A 658 -6.79 -16.75 -11.05
CA GLU A 658 -7.51 -16.23 -9.89
C GLU A 658 -7.64 -14.71 -9.93
N LEU A 659 -6.56 -13.99 -10.23
CA LEU A 659 -6.57 -12.54 -10.37
C LEU A 659 -7.50 -12.09 -11.51
N MET A 660 -7.50 -12.81 -12.64
CA MET A 660 -8.44 -12.53 -13.74
C MET A 660 -9.90 -12.77 -13.31
N ALA A 661 -10.19 -13.85 -12.58
CA ALA A 661 -11.54 -14.13 -12.08
C ALA A 661 -12.01 -13.05 -11.10
N ARG A 662 -11.18 -12.68 -10.13
CA ARG A 662 -11.47 -11.59 -9.17
C ARG A 662 -11.66 -10.25 -9.88
N ARG A 663 -10.79 -9.92 -10.84
CA ARG A 663 -10.92 -8.69 -11.64
C ARG A 663 -12.23 -8.67 -12.42
N ALA A 664 -12.61 -9.77 -13.07
CA ALA A 664 -13.86 -9.87 -13.81
C ALA A 664 -15.08 -9.73 -12.89
N TYR A 665 -15.05 -10.37 -11.72
CA TYR A 665 -16.07 -10.22 -10.68
C TYR A 665 -16.23 -8.76 -10.27
N TRP A 666 -15.15 -8.11 -9.82
CA TRP A 666 -15.18 -6.72 -9.35
C TRP A 666 -15.51 -5.71 -10.45
N HIS A 667 -15.21 -6.02 -11.71
CA HIS A 667 -15.66 -5.21 -12.84
C HIS A 667 -17.18 -5.29 -12.98
N SER A 668 -17.75 -6.50 -13.08
CA SER A 668 -19.20 -6.70 -13.22
C SER A 668 -19.97 -6.18 -12.01
N GLN A 669 -19.44 -6.37 -10.80
CA GLN A 669 -20.03 -5.87 -9.57
C GLN A 669 -20.11 -4.34 -9.59
N ARG A 670 -19.02 -3.64 -9.95
CA ARG A 670 -19.01 -2.18 -10.03
C ARG A 670 -19.95 -1.63 -11.10
N GLU A 671 -20.09 -2.29 -12.25
CA GLU A 671 -21.04 -1.88 -13.28
C GLU A 671 -22.48 -1.93 -12.77
N LYS A 672 -22.86 -3.03 -12.12
CA LYS A 672 -24.19 -3.19 -11.52
C LYS A 672 -24.44 -2.22 -10.37
N GLU A 673 -23.42 -1.97 -9.53
CA GLU A 673 -23.48 -0.96 -8.48
C GLU A 673 -23.69 0.45 -9.07
N GLN A 674 -23.00 0.80 -10.15
CA GLN A 674 -23.21 2.07 -10.83
C GLN A 674 -24.62 2.19 -11.45
N GLU A 675 -25.12 1.11 -12.04
CA GLU A 675 -26.48 1.06 -12.59
C GLU A 675 -27.53 1.34 -11.51
N ILE A 676 -27.45 0.67 -10.36
CA ILE A 676 -28.40 0.91 -9.28
C ILE A 676 -28.24 2.29 -8.65
N PHE A 677 -27.02 2.82 -8.50
CA PHE A 677 -26.84 4.19 -8.01
C PHE A 677 -27.48 5.21 -8.94
N LYS A 678 -27.36 5.03 -10.26
CA LYS A 678 -28.06 5.87 -11.24
C LYS A 678 -29.57 5.76 -11.08
N GLU A 679 -30.12 4.55 -11.02
CA GLU A 679 -31.58 4.36 -10.87
C GLU A 679 -32.12 4.96 -9.57
N VAL A 680 -31.43 4.77 -8.44
CA VAL A 680 -31.82 5.32 -7.15
C VAL A 680 -31.77 6.84 -7.14
N ASP A 681 -30.78 7.46 -7.77
CA ASP A 681 -30.67 8.91 -7.87
C ASP A 681 -31.75 9.52 -8.78
N HIS A 682 -32.01 8.92 -9.95
CA HIS A 682 -33.12 9.33 -10.82
C HIS A 682 -34.46 9.21 -10.10
N LEU A 683 -34.71 8.07 -9.45
CA LEU A 683 -35.92 7.85 -8.68
C LEU A 683 -36.06 8.88 -7.55
N SER A 684 -34.97 9.19 -6.83
CA SER A 684 -34.98 10.19 -5.76
C SER A 684 -35.34 11.59 -6.28
N ARG A 685 -34.80 11.99 -7.43
CA ARG A 685 -35.12 13.26 -8.09
C ARG A 685 -36.55 13.31 -8.60
N ASP A 686 -36.99 12.29 -9.33
CA ASP A 686 -38.35 12.19 -9.87
C ASP A 686 -39.39 12.30 -8.74
N ILE A 687 -39.11 11.67 -7.60
CA ILE A 687 -39.96 11.75 -6.40
C ILE A 687 -39.95 13.15 -5.80
N LEU A 688 -38.78 13.79 -5.69
CA LEU A 688 -38.66 15.14 -5.15
C LEU A 688 -39.37 16.18 -6.01
N ASP A 689 -39.29 16.08 -7.34
CA ASP A 689 -39.93 17.01 -8.25
C ASP A 689 -41.44 16.77 -8.33
N ALA A 690 -41.87 15.52 -8.37
CA ALA A 690 -43.29 15.19 -8.20
C ALA A 690 -43.82 15.69 -6.84
N ALA A 691 -42.98 15.72 -5.80
CA ALA A 691 -43.38 16.26 -4.51
C ALA A 691 -43.56 17.78 -4.50
N LYS A 692 -42.68 18.52 -5.19
CA LYS A 692 -42.85 19.97 -5.38
C LYS A 692 -44.09 20.30 -6.20
N GLU A 693 -44.43 19.45 -7.18
CA GLU A 693 -45.59 19.64 -8.05
C GLU A 693 -46.91 19.10 -7.46
N GLY A 694 -46.87 18.43 -6.30
CA GLY A 694 -48.05 17.81 -5.69
C GLY A 694 -48.61 16.61 -6.49
N LYS A 695 -47.76 15.89 -7.23
CA LYS A 695 -48.12 14.80 -8.15
C LYS A 695 -47.55 13.42 -7.73
N ILE A 696 -47.44 13.17 -6.42
CA ILE A 696 -46.70 12.03 -5.86
C ILE A 696 -47.46 10.69 -6.02
N GLY A 697 -48.79 10.72 -6.14
CA GLY A 697 -49.66 9.54 -6.18
C GLY A 697 -49.57 8.61 -7.40
N LYS A 698 -48.53 8.68 -8.24
CA LYS A 698 -48.44 7.88 -9.47
C LYS A 698 -47.88 6.47 -9.24
N PHE A 699 -48.53 5.45 -9.83
CA PHE A 699 -48.17 4.01 -9.72
C PHE A 699 -46.74 3.67 -10.19
N TRP A 700 -46.24 4.37 -11.21
CA TRP A 700 -44.93 4.11 -11.84
C TRP A 700 -43.71 4.19 -10.88
N PHE A 701 -43.79 5.00 -9.80
CA PHE A 701 -42.71 5.08 -8.81
C PHE A 701 -42.49 3.74 -8.07
N ARG A 702 -43.56 2.96 -7.88
CA ARG A 702 -43.46 1.61 -7.28
C ARG A 702 -42.83 0.62 -8.24
N GLU A 703 -43.06 0.75 -9.55
CA GLU A 703 -42.44 -0.10 -10.55
C GLU A 703 -40.94 0.16 -10.67
N LYS A 704 -40.53 1.44 -10.69
CA LYS A 704 -39.11 1.81 -10.65
C LYS A 704 -38.41 1.33 -9.38
N LEU A 705 -39.05 1.47 -8.21
CA LEU A 705 -38.50 0.97 -6.95
C LEU A 705 -38.35 -0.56 -6.96
N LYS A 706 -39.31 -1.30 -7.51
CA LYS A 706 -39.20 -2.76 -7.70
C LYS A 706 -38.08 -3.14 -8.67
N ALA A 707 -37.83 -2.34 -9.70
CA ALA A 707 -36.72 -2.57 -10.62
C ALA A 707 -35.37 -2.42 -9.90
N ALA A 708 -35.20 -1.35 -9.12
CA ALA A 708 -33.99 -1.15 -8.32
C ALA A 708 -33.78 -2.26 -7.25
N ASP A 709 -34.85 -2.71 -6.61
CA ASP A 709 -34.81 -3.81 -5.63
C ASP A 709 -34.35 -5.14 -6.26
N LYS A 710 -34.76 -5.42 -7.51
CA LYS A 710 -34.28 -6.59 -8.27
C LYS A 710 -32.77 -6.53 -8.53
N ILE A 711 -32.24 -5.35 -8.88
CA ILE A 711 -30.80 -5.18 -9.11
C ILE A 711 -30.02 -5.38 -7.80
N CYS A 712 -30.53 -4.86 -6.67
CA CYS A 712 -29.97 -5.12 -5.34
C CYS A 712 -29.88 -6.61 -5.03
N HIS A 713 -30.95 -7.37 -5.27
CA HIS A 713 -30.95 -8.81 -5.05
C HIS A 713 -29.97 -9.56 -5.98
N LEU A 714 -29.76 -9.07 -7.20
CA LEU A 714 -28.75 -9.62 -8.12
C LEU A 714 -27.32 -9.41 -7.59
N LEU A 715 -27.03 -8.25 -6.99
CA LEU A 715 -25.74 -7.96 -6.33
C LEU A 715 -25.52 -8.91 -5.14
N GLU A 716 -26.51 -9.07 -4.26
CA GLU A 716 -26.44 -9.96 -3.09
C GLU A 716 -26.18 -11.41 -3.49
N SER A 717 -26.91 -11.91 -4.50
CA SER A 717 -26.72 -13.28 -5.01
C SER A 717 -25.35 -13.47 -5.69
N SER A 718 -24.85 -12.47 -6.41
CA SER A 718 -23.51 -12.50 -7.03
C SER A 718 -22.42 -12.60 -5.95
N SER A 719 -22.56 -11.85 -4.85
CA SER A 719 -21.65 -11.88 -3.69
C SER A 719 -21.60 -13.24 -3.00
N VAL A 720 -22.76 -13.87 -2.79
CA VAL A 720 -22.82 -15.22 -2.22
C VAL A 720 -22.11 -16.24 -3.12
N GLN A 721 -22.32 -16.15 -4.44
CA GLN A 721 -21.69 -17.03 -5.41
C GLN A 721 -20.16 -16.86 -5.43
N GLU A 722 -19.67 -15.63 -5.35
CA GLU A 722 -18.23 -15.34 -5.26
C GLU A 722 -17.62 -15.89 -3.97
N GLY A 723 -18.28 -15.70 -2.83
CA GLY A 723 -17.85 -16.29 -1.56
C GLY A 723 -17.75 -17.81 -1.61
N GLN A 724 -18.67 -18.49 -2.30
CA GLN A 724 -18.61 -19.95 -2.51
C GLN A 724 -17.43 -20.36 -3.41
N ARG A 725 -17.16 -19.59 -4.47
CA ARG A 725 -16.04 -19.82 -5.39
C ARG A 725 -14.69 -19.72 -4.67
N GLN A 726 -14.54 -18.73 -3.79
CA GLN A 726 -13.33 -18.49 -3.00
C GLN A 726 -13.10 -19.61 -1.97
N VAL A 727 -14.13 -20.00 -1.21
CA VAL A 727 -14.03 -21.10 -0.23
C VAL A 727 -13.67 -22.43 -0.88
N GLY A 728 -14.17 -22.71 -2.09
CA GLY A 728 -13.79 -23.90 -2.86
C GLY A 728 -12.30 -23.96 -3.22
N ARG A 729 -11.63 -22.80 -3.35
CA ARG A 729 -10.19 -22.69 -3.63
C ARG A 729 -9.33 -22.78 -2.37
N ASP A 730 -9.74 -22.19 -1.25
CA ASP A 730 -8.99 -22.23 0.01
C ASP A 730 -8.75 -23.65 0.54
N LEU A 731 -9.60 -24.59 0.14
CA LEU A 731 -9.48 -26.02 0.45
C LEU A 731 -8.47 -26.75 -0.43
N THR A 732 -8.06 -26.19 -1.58
CA THR A 732 -7.14 -26.82 -2.54
C THR A 732 -5.70 -26.29 -2.49
N VAL A 733 -5.47 -25.09 -1.96
CA VAL A 733 -4.12 -24.47 -1.85
C VAL A 733 -3.59 -24.59 -0.42
N LEU A 734 -3.23 -25.82 -0.03
CA LEU A 734 -2.77 -26.15 1.33
C LEU A 734 -1.24 -26.01 1.45
N GLY A 735 -0.67 -24.80 1.45
CA GLY A 735 0.77 -24.67 1.71
C GLY A 735 1.49 -23.32 1.58
N ASN A 736 0.84 -22.25 1.13
CA ASN A 736 1.57 -21.02 0.81
C ASN A 736 1.67 -20.03 2.01
N PRO A 737 2.86 -19.51 2.40
CA PRO A 737 3.01 -18.45 3.41
C PRO A 737 2.21 -17.17 3.12
N GLU A 738 1.83 -16.91 1.86
CA GLU A 738 0.97 -15.78 1.48
C GLU A 738 -0.47 -15.89 1.98
N ARG A 739 -0.91 -17.08 2.45
CA ARG A 739 -2.29 -17.34 2.88
C ARG A 739 -2.83 -16.33 3.90
N SER A 740 -1.97 -15.84 4.80
CA SER A 740 -2.36 -14.83 5.80
C SER A 740 -2.74 -13.49 5.20
N LEU A 741 -2.09 -13.08 4.11
CA LEU A 741 -2.40 -11.86 3.35
C LEU A 741 -3.69 -12.03 2.55
N TRP A 742 -3.85 -13.16 1.86
CA TRP A 742 -5.07 -13.49 1.12
C TRP A 742 -6.32 -13.48 2.02
N LEU A 743 -6.26 -14.13 3.18
CA LEU A 743 -7.38 -14.15 4.14
C LEU A 743 -7.76 -12.75 4.67
N ARG A 744 -6.79 -11.85 4.80
CA ARG A 744 -7.06 -10.47 5.22
C ARG A 744 -7.73 -9.67 4.11
N VAL A 745 -7.21 -9.77 2.88
CA VAL A 745 -7.81 -9.11 1.70
C VAL A 745 -9.24 -9.59 1.48
N ASP A 746 -9.47 -10.90 1.54
CA ASP A 746 -10.80 -11.49 1.34
C ASP A 746 -11.81 -11.02 2.39
N LYS A 747 -11.34 -10.85 3.63
CA LYS A 747 -12.15 -10.30 4.72
C LYS A 747 -12.51 -8.83 4.45
N ASP A 748 -11.52 -8.01 4.11
CA ASP A 748 -11.71 -6.57 3.90
C ASP A 748 -12.62 -6.31 2.68
N GLU A 749 -12.42 -7.06 1.59
CA GLU A 749 -13.27 -7.07 0.38
C GLU A 749 -14.73 -7.39 0.73
N LYS A 750 -14.95 -8.46 1.49
CA LYS A 750 -16.29 -8.89 1.90
C LYS A 750 -16.97 -7.91 2.85
N GLU A 751 -16.21 -7.32 3.78
CA GLU A 751 -16.73 -6.28 4.66
C GLU A 751 -17.14 -5.03 3.87
N GLN A 752 -16.37 -4.65 2.86
CA GLN A 752 -16.68 -3.48 2.04
C GLN A 752 -17.93 -3.71 1.16
N GLU A 753 -18.01 -4.87 0.52
CA GLU A 753 -19.19 -5.25 -0.27
C GLU A 753 -20.46 -5.27 0.59
N ALA A 754 -20.38 -5.86 1.79
CA ALA A 754 -21.49 -5.91 2.73
C ALA A 754 -21.95 -4.50 3.15
N LYS A 755 -21.03 -3.54 3.32
CA LYS A 755 -21.36 -2.14 3.62
C LYS A 755 -22.14 -1.48 2.48
N VAL A 756 -21.72 -1.68 1.23
CA VAL A 756 -22.39 -1.11 0.05
C VAL A 756 -23.80 -1.68 -0.09
N GLN A 757 -23.94 -3.00 -0.02
CA GLN A 757 -25.24 -3.67 -0.09
C GLN A 757 -26.18 -3.18 1.01
N LEU A 758 -25.68 -3.07 2.25
CA LEU A 758 -26.45 -2.54 3.38
C LEU A 758 -26.91 -1.10 3.16
N LEU A 759 -26.04 -0.25 2.59
CA LEU A 759 -26.36 1.15 2.28
C LEU A 759 -27.46 1.25 1.22
N LEU A 760 -27.34 0.49 0.14
CA LEU A 760 -28.33 0.43 -0.95
C LEU A 760 -29.69 -0.01 -0.42
N ARG A 761 -29.73 -1.10 0.36
CA ARG A 761 -30.97 -1.63 0.93
C ARG A 761 -31.65 -0.62 1.86
N LYS A 762 -30.89 0.01 2.77
CA LYS A 762 -31.41 1.08 3.64
C LYS A 762 -31.95 2.27 2.84
N THR A 763 -31.33 2.60 1.71
CA THR A 763 -31.76 3.73 0.88
C THR A 763 -33.07 3.42 0.17
N LEU A 764 -33.20 2.24 -0.43
CA LEU A 764 -34.45 1.77 -1.03
C LEU A 764 -35.58 1.67 -0.01
N GLU A 765 -35.31 1.17 1.19
CA GLU A 765 -36.29 1.11 2.28
C GLU A 765 -36.79 2.50 2.69
N LYS A 766 -35.89 3.48 2.79
CA LYS A 766 -36.24 4.88 3.08
C LYS A 766 -37.09 5.49 1.97
N LEU A 767 -36.76 5.27 0.70
CA LEU A 767 -37.56 5.72 -0.43
C LEU A 767 -38.95 5.07 -0.43
N ALA A 768 -39.02 3.76 -0.18
CA ALA A 768 -40.28 3.03 -0.03
C ALA A 768 -41.14 3.61 1.10
N HIS A 769 -40.52 3.89 2.25
CA HIS A 769 -41.20 4.46 3.40
C HIS A 769 -41.70 5.88 3.12
N PHE A 770 -40.88 6.72 2.49
CA PHE A 770 -41.26 8.07 2.07
C PHE A 770 -42.49 8.02 1.14
N LEU A 771 -42.45 7.20 0.09
CA LEU A 771 -43.57 7.06 -0.85
C LEU A 771 -44.86 6.61 -0.16
N ARG A 772 -44.78 5.64 0.77
CA ARG A 772 -45.95 5.18 1.54
C ARG A 772 -46.50 6.29 2.44
N LYS A 773 -45.63 7.01 3.15
CA LYS A 773 -46.02 8.10 4.05
C LYS A 773 -46.72 9.21 3.27
N THR A 774 -46.14 9.62 2.15
CA THR A 774 -46.69 10.70 1.36
C THR A 774 -48.03 10.34 0.71
N GLN A 775 -48.22 9.08 0.30
CA GLN A 775 -49.53 8.60 -0.17
C GLN A 775 -50.61 8.66 0.92
N LEU A 776 -50.26 8.32 2.16
CA LEU A 776 -51.19 8.42 3.29
C LEU A 776 -51.55 9.88 3.59
N ASP A 777 -50.56 10.78 3.50
CA ASP A 777 -50.78 12.22 3.68
C ASP A 777 -51.63 12.81 2.54
N ASP A 778 -51.40 12.42 1.28
CA ASP A 778 -52.21 12.81 0.11
C ASP A 778 -53.67 12.38 0.29
N HIS A 779 -53.91 11.11 0.67
CA HIS A 779 -55.27 10.63 0.95
C HIS A 779 -55.92 11.36 2.12
N ARG A 780 -55.17 11.71 3.17
CA ARG A 780 -55.69 12.51 4.29
C ARG A 780 -56.12 13.90 3.83
N ILE A 781 -55.29 14.56 3.02
CA ILE A 781 -55.57 15.91 2.48
C ILE A 781 -56.79 15.85 1.54
N GLU A 782 -56.89 14.86 0.67
CA GLU A 782 -58.03 14.68 -0.24
C GLU A 782 -59.35 14.45 0.54
N MET A 783 -59.30 13.67 1.61
CA MET A 783 -60.44 13.47 2.51
C MET A 783 -60.86 14.77 3.20
N GLN A 784 -59.91 15.55 3.72
CA GLN A 784 -60.18 16.85 4.32
C GLN A 784 -60.76 17.86 3.32
N LEU A 785 -60.28 17.86 2.07
CA LEU A 785 -60.83 18.66 0.97
C LEU A 785 -62.27 18.26 0.64
N LYS A 786 -62.55 16.96 0.51
CA LYS A 786 -63.91 16.44 0.27
C LYS A 786 -64.86 16.78 1.42
N GLU A 787 -64.38 16.74 2.67
CA GLU A 787 -65.15 17.16 3.83
C GLU A 787 -65.41 18.68 3.84
N ALA A 788 -64.41 19.49 3.52
CA ALA A 788 -64.55 20.93 3.38
C ALA A 788 -65.53 21.32 2.25
N GLU A 789 -65.47 20.65 1.10
CA GLU A 789 -66.42 20.83 -0.01
C GLU A 789 -67.84 20.41 0.38
N ARG A 790 -68.01 19.29 1.10
CA ARG A 790 -69.32 18.86 1.62
C ARG A 790 -69.87 19.88 2.60
N HIS A 791 -69.03 20.44 3.47
CA HIS A 791 -69.42 21.49 4.41
C HIS A 791 -69.78 22.80 3.69
N TRP A 792 -69.01 23.19 2.68
CA TRP A 792 -69.30 24.35 1.82
C TRP A 792 -70.61 24.18 1.06
N ASN A 793 -70.84 23.03 0.43
CA ASN A 793 -72.06 22.72 -0.31
C ASN A 793 -73.29 22.65 0.60
N ARG A 794 -73.17 22.14 1.83
CA ARG A 794 -74.23 22.21 2.84
C ARG A 794 -74.54 23.66 3.21
N ASN A 795 -73.53 24.50 3.44
CA ASN A 795 -73.72 25.92 3.77
C ASN A 795 -74.30 26.72 2.60
N SER A 796 -73.90 26.41 1.35
CA SER A 796 -74.46 27.02 0.13
C SER A 796 -75.94 26.67 -0.05
N ARG A 797 -76.30 25.39 0.09
CA ARG A 797 -77.70 24.94 0.05
C ARG A 797 -78.53 25.53 1.20
N THR A 798 -77.93 25.73 2.36
CA THR A 798 -78.61 26.39 3.50
C THR A 798 -78.83 27.88 3.20
N ARG A 799 -77.87 28.56 2.57
CA ARG A 799 -78.02 29.96 2.11
C ARG A 799 -79.06 30.11 0.99
N GLU A 800 -79.13 29.15 0.06
CA GLU A 800 -80.17 29.11 -0.99
C GLU A 800 -81.56 28.83 -0.41
N ALA A 801 -81.69 27.87 0.51
CA ALA A 801 -82.94 27.58 1.21
C ALA A 801 -83.43 28.74 2.08
N ILE A 802 -82.51 29.52 2.68
CA ILE A 802 -82.84 30.77 3.39
C ILE A 802 -83.31 31.83 2.39
N ARG A 803 -82.63 32.03 1.25
CA ARG A 803 -83.05 32.95 0.18
C ARG A 803 -84.42 32.59 -0.40
N GLU A 804 -84.74 31.31 -0.51
CA GLU A 804 -86.01 30.82 -1.05
C GLU A 804 -87.17 30.96 -0.05
N LYS A 805 -86.89 30.81 1.26
CA LYS A 805 -87.84 31.18 2.33
C LYS A 805 -88.15 32.68 2.37
N PHE A 806 -87.17 33.55 2.13
CA PHE A 806 -87.38 35.00 2.02
C PHE A 806 -88.11 35.44 0.73
N ARG A 807 -88.27 34.57 -0.28
CA ARG A 807 -89.08 34.84 -1.48
C ARG A 807 -90.54 34.40 -1.36
N LYS A 808 -90.93 33.68 -0.30
CA LYS A 808 -92.29 33.13 -0.11
C LYS A 808 -93.04 33.66 1.12
N THR A 809 -92.74 34.88 1.55
CA THR A 809 -93.47 35.56 2.64
C THR A 809 -93.89 36.98 2.22
N PRO A 810 -95.19 37.22 1.97
CA PRO A 810 -95.87 38.42 2.46
C PRO A 810 -96.28 38.25 3.93
#